data_AF-A0A250VVH6-F1
#
_entry.id   AF-A0A250VVH6-F1
#
_cell.length_a   1.000
_cell.length_b   1.000
_cell.length_c   1.000
_cell.angle_alpha   90.00
_cell.angle_beta   90.00
_cell.angle_gamma   90.00
#
_symmetry.space_group_name_H-M   'P 1'
#
loop_
_entity.id
_entity.type
_entity.pdbx_description
1 polymer ?
#
loop_
_entity_poly.entity_id
_entity_poly.type
_entity_poly.pdbx_seq_one_letter_code
_entity_poly.pdbx_strand_id
1 'polypeptide(L)'
;MVLSSPSPLTPRATAGRSRATRSGWSTPMGVITLVMLGSLAVLAVAGAVLWGQAADRPDPSAVLRAPTASHLLGTDHLGRDLLARLLSATWLSLLPAVAATLLGATAGITLGSLTAVVGGRARRLLGALINLLLAFPALLVAMFFAALFGAGAGGAVCALAVACAPGFARITQTLAAKVAGTDFMAAARVLGLRRHRLLLRHVLPHIAEPLMLNTTVATGSALVALSGLSFLGLGVQPPSYDWGLLLSQGLDRIYTEPLPAVAPGIAIVYAAVAFQLLGEMLAGAAARRVRPRQSEEPALHPARTGVPEAADHVLEVEDLRVALPTAEGVVRPVRGVTLALRRGEMVGLVGESGSGKSLTALAIADLLPDGACATWGTHRFLGTDADSLSRRERRRQLATGMAMIFQNPASAFNPSLRIGTQMTEAVRAHHRTPRAQAVEQALAQLQRVALPGGRRLLRSRPFQLSGGQRQRVAIAAASMMRPDLIVADEPTTALDVTVQRQIMDLLHGVRRDDATAILFISHDIALVADACDRVLVMYGGTIVENLPAHELATGARHPYTRMLVASVPDLATDRDHPLHTIEGRPPDPCGTAPGCPFHDRCPHRVDRCAVESPVLSALDPEHEVACWQPLAPAQFHGQRETEEAEQ
;
A
#
# COMPACT_ATOMS: atom_id res chain seq x y z
N MET A 1 28.01 2.76 63.59
CA MET A 1 27.32 3.73 62.70
C MET A 1 27.74 3.42 61.27
N VAL A 2 27.09 2.45 60.64
CA VAL A 2 27.33 2.05 59.24
C VAL A 2 25.96 1.67 58.68
N LEU A 3 25.46 2.45 57.73
CA LEU A 3 24.16 2.29 57.08
C LEU A 3 24.30 1.43 55.81
N SER A 4 23.70 0.25 55.89
CA SER A 4 22.73 -0.32 54.94
C SER A 4 22.95 -0.15 53.43
N SER A 5 23.39 -1.23 52.79
CA SER A 5 23.15 -1.53 51.36
C SER A 5 21.76 -2.17 51.17
N PRO A 6 20.92 -1.74 50.21
CA PRO A 6 19.76 -2.52 49.80
C PRO A 6 20.14 -3.48 48.67
N SER A 7 19.84 -4.76 48.89
CA SER A 7 19.83 -5.82 47.89
C SER A 7 18.71 -5.59 46.87
N PRO A 8 18.93 -5.78 45.56
CA PRO A 8 17.84 -5.72 44.59
C PRO A 8 17.01 -7.00 44.68
N LEU A 9 15.76 -6.81 45.08
CA LEU A 9 14.68 -7.80 45.00
C LEU A 9 14.52 -8.28 43.56
N THR A 10 14.75 -9.56 43.32
CA THR A 10 14.33 -10.25 42.10
C THR A 10 12.80 -10.21 42.00
N PRO A 11 12.19 -9.65 40.95
CA PRO A 11 10.77 -9.83 40.72
C PRO A 11 10.54 -11.25 40.20
N ARG A 12 9.88 -12.09 41.02
CA ARG A 12 9.24 -13.32 40.55
C ARG A 12 8.18 -12.93 39.51
N ALA A 13 8.54 -13.01 38.24
CA ALA A 13 7.59 -12.92 37.14
C ALA A 13 6.64 -14.13 37.22
N THR A 14 5.43 -13.89 37.71
CA THR A 14 4.32 -14.80 37.56
C THR A 14 4.04 -14.93 36.06
N ALA A 15 4.17 -16.15 35.55
CA ALA A 15 3.90 -16.48 34.16
C ALA A 15 2.41 -16.25 33.85
N GLY A 16 2.08 -15.03 33.42
CA GLY A 16 0.81 -14.71 32.79
C GLY A 16 0.72 -15.46 31.47
N ARG A 17 -0.01 -16.59 31.47
CA ARG A 17 -0.45 -17.30 30.27
C ARG A 17 -1.21 -16.31 29.37
N SER A 18 -0.53 -15.79 28.34
CA SER A 18 -1.16 -14.94 27.33
C SER A 18 -2.14 -15.79 26.50
N ARG A 19 -3.42 -15.71 26.83
CA ARG A 19 -4.53 -16.11 25.96
C ARG A 19 -4.51 -15.21 24.72
N ALA A 20 -3.78 -15.61 23.68
CA ALA A 20 -3.73 -14.92 22.40
C ALA A 20 -4.09 -15.90 21.26
N THR A 21 -5.28 -16.50 21.34
CA THR A 21 -5.91 -17.26 20.27
C THR A 21 -7.41 -16.96 20.28
N ARG A 22 -7.79 -15.78 19.81
CA ARG A 22 -9.18 -15.46 19.52
C ARG A 22 -9.24 -14.93 18.09
N SER A 23 -9.43 -15.87 17.16
CA SER A 23 -9.67 -15.62 15.73
C SER A 23 -10.92 -14.73 15.58
N GLY A 24 -11.12 -14.07 14.43
CA GLY A 24 -12.31 -13.23 14.18
C GLY A 24 -13.67 -13.90 14.48
N TRP A 25 -13.66 -15.23 14.59
CA TRP A 25 -14.75 -16.12 14.96
C TRP A 25 -15.24 -15.93 16.40
N SER A 26 -14.42 -15.35 17.28
CA SER A 26 -14.77 -15.08 18.68
C SER A 26 -15.32 -13.66 18.91
N THR A 27 -15.52 -12.88 17.86
CA THR A 27 -16.25 -11.61 17.98
C THR A 27 -17.75 -11.92 18.15
N PRO A 28 -18.51 -11.11 18.90
CA PRO A 28 -19.95 -11.35 19.09
C PRO A 28 -20.70 -11.45 17.75
N MET A 29 -20.32 -10.61 16.78
CA MET A 29 -20.87 -10.65 15.41
C MET A 29 -20.47 -11.92 14.64
N GLY A 30 -19.24 -12.40 14.80
CA GLY A 30 -18.78 -13.67 14.20
C GLY A 30 -19.51 -14.90 14.77
N VAL A 31 -19.78 -14.91 16.07
CA VAL A 31 -20.56 -16.00 16.71
C VAL A 31 -22.00 -16.00 16.20
N ILE A 32 -22.65 -14.84 16.13
CA ILE A 32 -24.02 -14.72 15.58
C ILE A 32 -24.06 -15.24 14.14
N THR A 33 -23.10 -14.84 13.30
CA THR A 33 -23.01 -15.28 11.91
C THR A 33 -22.86 -16.80 11.79
N LEU A 34 -21.99 -17.41 12.60
CA LEU A 34 -21.78 -18.85 12.63
C LEU A 34 -23.02 -19.62 13.09
N VAL A 35 -23.74 -19.09 14.09
CA VAL A 35 -25.00 -19.68 14.56
C VAL A 35 -26.07 -19.63 13.48
N MET A 36 -26.21 -18.49 12.78
CA MET A 36 -27.19 -18.33 11.69
C MET A 36 -26.91 -19.24 10.49
N LEU A 37 -25.64 -19.37 10.09
CA LEU A 37 -25.27 -20.28 9.00
C LEU A 37 -25.39 -21.75 9.43
N GLY A 38 -25.04 -22.05 10.68
CA GLY A 38 -25.19 -23.38 11.26
C GLY A 38 -26.65 -23.82 11.31
N SER A 39 -27.57 -22.94 11.73
CA SER A 39 -29.00 -23.23 11.74
C SER A 39 -29.54 -23.47 10.33
N LEU A 40 -29.15 -22.65 9.34
CA LEU A 40 -29.53 -22.85 7.93
C LEU A 40 -29.00 -24.16 7.35
N ALA A 41 -27.74 -24.52 7.64
CA ALA A 41 -27.15 -25.78 7.18
C ALA A 41 -27.85 -26.99 7.80
N VAL A 42 -28.15 -26.94 9.10
CA VAL A 42 -28.91 -27.98 9.81
C VAL A 42 -30.32 -28.09 9.22
N LEU A 43 -31.02 -26.97 9.03
CA LEU A 43 -32.36 -26.96 8.44
C LEU A 43 -32.37 -27.44 6.99
N ALA A 44 -31.34 -27.13 6.20
CA ALA A 44 -31.26 -27.60 4.82
C ALA A 44 -31.14 -29.13 4.74
N VAL A 45 -30.40 -29.76 5.65
CA VAL A 45 -30.23 -31.23 5.69
C VAL A 45 -31.40 -31.90 6.41
N ALA A 46 -31.70 -31.48 7.64
CA ALA A 46 -32.74 -32.06 8.47
C ALA A 46 -34.15 -31.78 7.92
N GLY A 47 -34.37 -30.60 7.33
CA GLY A 47 -35.61 -30.19 6.67
C GLY A 47 -36.05 -31.17 5.59
N ALA A 48 -35.10 -31.58 4.74
CA ALA A 48 -35.37 -32.53 3.66
C ALA A 48 -35.58 -33.96 4.20
N VAL A 49 -34.76 -34.40 5.15
CA VAL A 49 -34.78 -35.79 5.66
C VAL A 49 -35.99 -36.07 6.57
N LEU A 50 -36.30 -35.15 7.48
CA LEU A 50 -37.32 -35.38 8.51
C LEU A 50 -38.73 -34.97 8.04
N TRP A 51 -38.84 -33.89 7.26
CA TRP A 51 -40.13 -33.31 6.87
C TRP A 51 -40.48 -33.48 5.39
N GLY A 52 -39.57 -33.97 4.54
CA GLY A 52 -39.83 -34.09 3.10
C GLY A 52 -41.06 -34.96 2.77
N GLN A 53 -41.22 -36.11 3.44
CA GLN A 53 -42.40 -36.96 3.21
C GLN A 53 -43.71 -36.36 3.76
N ALA A 54 -43.65 -35.57 4.83
CA ALA A 54 -44.80 -34.87 5.38
C ALA A 54 -45.19 -33.66 4.53
N ALA A 55 -44.21 -32.98 3.93
CA ALA A 55 -44.38 -31.80 3.10
C ALA A 55 -45.17 -32.07 1.81
N ASP A 56 -45.00 -33.26 1.21
CA ASP A 56 -45.63 -33.63 -0.06
C ASP A 56 -46.92 -34.44 0.09
N ARG A 57 -47.31 -34.84 1.31
CA ARG A 57 -48.49 -35.69 1.54
C ARG A 57 -49.79 -34.86 1.57
N PRO A 58 -50.68 -34.97 0.56
CA PRO A 58 -51.94 -34.24 0.55
C PRO A 58 -52.94 -34.85 1.54
N ASP A 59 -53.72 -33.99 2.20
CA ASP A 59 -54.81 -34.38 3.12
C ASP A 59 -56.10 -33.61 2.74
N PRO A 60 -57.02 -34.25 1.99
CA PRO A 60 -58.27 -33.63 1.57
C PRO A 60 -59.15 -33.16 2.73
N SER A 61 -58.98 -33.72 3.93
CA SER A 61 -59.75 -33.34 5.13
C SER A 61 -59.26 -32.04 5.78
N ALA A 62 -58.03 -31.65 5.46
CA ALA A 62 -57.32 -30.53 6.04
C ALA A 62 -57.03 -29.41 5.02
N VAL A 63 -57.79 -29.30 3.93
CA VAL A 63 -57.60 -28.24 2.92
C VAL A 63 -57.79 -26.86 3.55
N LEU A 64 -56.80 -25.97 3.37
CA LEU A 64 -56.90 -24.55 3.68
C LEU A 64 -57.27 -24.23 5.14
N ARG A 65 -56.79 -25.06 6.09
CA ARG A 65 -57.02 -24.88 7.53
C ARG A 65 -56.10 -23.81 8.11
N ALA A 66 -56.69 -22.97 8.96
CA ALA A 66 -55.98 -22.03 9.81
C ALA A 66 -54.97 -22.75 10.75
N PRO A 67 -54.02 -22.01 11.35
CA PRO A 67 -53.05 -22.57 12.29
C PRO A 67 -53.71 -23.31 13.46
N THR A 68 -53.35 -24.58 13.65
CA THR A 68 -53.81 -25.43 14.77
C THR A 68 -52.63 -26.15 15.41
N ALA A 69 -52.85 -26.79 16.56
CA ALA A 69 -51.79 -27.55 17.24
C ALA A 69 -51.18 -28.68 16.38
N SER A 70 -51.93 -29.21 15.41
CA SER A 70 -51.43 -30.21 14.45
C SER A 70 -50.77 -29.60 13.21
N HIS A 71 -51.08 -28.34 12.87
CA HIS A 71 -50.54 -27.59 11.73
C HIS A 71 -50.19 -26.17 12.16
N LEU A 72 -48.99 -25.97 12.70
CA LEU A 72 -48.58 -24.71 13.34
C LEU A 72 -48.61 -23.49 12.40
N LEU A 73 -48.44 -23.69 11.10
CA LEU A 73 -48.55 -22.64 10.08
C LEU A 73 -49.81 -22.79 9.20
N GLY A 74 -50.71 -23.73 9.53
CA GLY A 74 -51.85 -24.10 8.71
C GLY A 74 -51.49 -25.02 7.54
N THR A 75 -52.42 -25.16 6.60
CA THR A 75 -52.29 -26.06 5.45
C THR A 75 -52.59 -25.36 4.12
N ASP A 76 -52.04 -25.90 3.03
CA ASP A 76 -52.24 -25.36 1.69
C ASP A 76 -53.54 -25.84 1.02
N HIS A 77 -53.73 -25.47 -0.27
CA HIS A 77 -54.90 -25.82 -1.07
C HIS A 77 -55.05 -27.32 -1.36
N LEU A 78 -54.02 -28.13 -1.07
CA LEU A 78 -54.05 -29.59 -1.13
C LEU A 78 -54.05 -30.22 0.27
N GLY A 79 -54.19 -29.42 1.33
CA GLY A 79 -54.15 -29.85 2.72
C GLY A 79 -52.76 -30.26 3.22
N ARG A 80 -51.69 -29.87 2.53
CA ARG A 80 -50.31 -30.16 2.94
C ARG A 80 -49.86 -29.19 4.03
N ASP A 81 -49.06 -29.68 4.96
CA ASP A 81 -48.56 -28.90 6.10
C ASP A 81 -47.57 -27.81 5.66
N LEU A 82 -47.89 -26.55 5.92
CA LEU A 82 -47.08 -25.41 5.49
C LEU A 82 -45.74 -25.28 6.22
N LEU A 83 -45.65 -25.74 7.48
CA LEU A 83 -44.39 -25.74 8.24
C LEU A 83 -43.45 -26.81 7.69
N ALA A 84 -43.94 -28.02 7.43
CA ALA A 84 -43.15 -29.06 6.79
C ALA A 84 -42.63 -28.59 5.42
N ARG A 85 -43.50 -27.97 4.61
CA ARG A 85 -43.10 -27.38 3.31
C ARG A 85 -42.06 -26.27 3.47
N LEU A 86 -42.23 -25.35 4.42
CA LEU A 86 -41.27 -24.27 4.67
C LEU A 86 -39.89 -24.81 5.05
N LEU A 87 -39.83 -25.79 5.95
CA LEU A 87 -38.57 -26.38 6.44
C LEU A 87 -37.88 -27.19 5.33
N SER A 88 -38.62 -28.00 4.57
CA SER A 88 -38.07 -28.76 3.44
C SER A 88 -37.66 -27.85 2.27
N ALA A 89 -38.30 -26.69 2.10
CA ALA A 89 -37.94 -25.69 1.07
C ALA A 89 -36.57 -25.02 1.32
N THR A 90 -35.96 -25.18 2.49
CA THR A 90 -34.66 -24.59 2.83
C THR A 90 -33.58 -24.99 1.83
N TRP A 91 -33.42 -26.28 1.56
CA TRP A 91 -32.44 -26.76 0.57
C TRP A 91 -32.81 -26.35 -0.86
N LEU A 92 -34.11 -26.39 -1.19
CA LEU A 92 -34.63 -26.03 -2.51
C LEU A 92 -34.49 -24.53 -2.83
N SER A 93 -34.34 -23.68 -1.80
CA SER A 93 -34.12 -22.23 -1.97
C SER A 93 -32.64 -21.87 -1.93
N LEU A 94 -31.86 -22.48 -1.02
CA LEU A 94 -30.43 -22.16 -0.85
C LEU A 94 -29.55 -22.70 -1.98
N LEU A 95 -29.78 -23.94 -2.43
CA LEU A 95 -28.92 -24.57 -3.44
C LEU A 95 -28.97 -23.82 -4.79
N PRO A 96 -30.14 -23.48 -5.35
CA PRO A 96 -30.22 -22.66 -6.58
C PRO A 96 -29.55 -21.30 -6.45
N ALA A 97 -29.63 -20.63 -5.29
CA ALA A 97 -28.99 -19.33 -5.06
C ALA A 97 -27.46 -19.42 -5.07
N VAL A 98 -26.90 -20.43 -4.40
CA VAL A 98 -25.45 -20.71 -4.44
C VAL A 98 -25.01 -21.08 -5.86
N ALA A 99 -25.77 -21.94 -6.54
CA ALA A 99 -25.46 -22.36 -7.90
C ALA A 99 -25.46 -21.19 -8.90
N ALA A 100 -26.51 -20.36 -8.89
CA ALA A 100 -26.62 -19.17 -9.75
C ALA A 100 -25.45 -18.20 -9.50
N THR A 101 -25.07 -18.00 -8.23
CA THR A 101 -23.97 -17.10 -7.86
C THR A 101 -22.62 -17.63 -8.31
N LEU A 102 -22.35 -18.94 -8.14
CA LEU A 102 -21.09 -19.55 -8.60
C LEU A 102 -20.98 -19.55 -10.13
N LEU A 103 -22.07 -19.83 -10.83
CA LEU A 103 -22.12 -19.75 -12.30
C LEU A 103 -21.91 -18.31 -12.79
N GLY A 104 -22.58 -17.34 -12.17
CA GLY A 104 -22.43 -15.92 -12.49
C GLY A 104 -21.03 -15.39 -12.16
N ALA A 105 -20.47 -15.77 -11.02
CA ALA A 105 -19.11 -15.39 -10.62
C ALA A 105 -18.07 -16.00 -11.55
N THR A 106 -18.19 -17.27 -11.93
CA THR A 106 -17.24 -17.91 -12.87
C THR A 106 -17.32 -17.27 -14.27
N ALA A 107 -18.53 -17.04 -14.81
CA ALA A 107 -18.72 -16.34 -16.08
C ALA A 107 -18.22 -14.88 -16.03
N GLY A 108 -18.51 -14.17 -14.94
CA GLY A 108 -18.06 -12.79 -14.76
C GLY A 108 -16.56 -12.65 -14.58
N ILE A 109 -15.95 -13.48 -13.72
CA ILE A 109 -14.49 -13.47 -13.50
C ILE A 109 -13.75 -13.85 -14.79
N THR A 110 -14.25 -14.83 -15.56
CA THR A 110 -13.64 -15.17 -16.86
C THR A 110 -13.76 -14.00 -17.85
N LEU A 111 -14.93 -13.39 -17.98
CA LEU A 111 -15.16 -12.23 -18.85
C LEU A 111 -14.30 -11.01 -18.46
N GLY A 112 -14.29 -10.67 -17.17
CA GLY A 112 -13.53 -9.53 -16.63
C GLY A 112 -12.02 -9.75 -16.71
N SER A 113 -11.53 -10.96 -16.45
CA SER A 113 -10.10 -11.28 -16.53
C SER A 113 -9.59 -11.34 -17.99
N LEU A 114 -10.47 -11.67 -18.95
CA LEU A 114 -10.15 -11.62 -20.38
C LEU A 114 -9.74 -10.21 -20.83
N THR A 115 -10.33 -9.15 -20.24
CA THR A 115 -9.97 -7.74 -20.53
C THR A 115 -8.48 -7.43 -20.28
N ALA A 116 -7.84 -8.14 -19.34
CA ALA A 116 -6.43 -7.97 -19.01
C ALA A 116 -5.49 -8.65 -20.02
N VAL A 117 -5.97 -9.66 -20.76
CA VAL A 117 -5.16 -10.47 -21.69
C VAL A 117 -5.25 -9.97 -23.13
N VAL A 118 -6.42 -9.47 -23.54
CA VAL A 118 -6.71 -9.05 -24.92
C VAL A 118 -6.07 -7.70 -25.28
N GLY A 119 -5.87 -7.45 -26.57
CA GLY A 119 -5.30 -6.20 -27.10
C GLY A 119 -6.19 -4.97 -26.90
N GLY A 120 -5.65 -3.77 -27.11
CA GLY A 120 -6.32 -2.50 -26.76
C GLY A 120 -7.68 -2.26 -27.44
N ARG A 121 -7.88 -2.71 -28.68
CA ARG A 121 -9.19 -2.62 -29.38
C ARG A 121 -10.21 -3.57 -28.75
N ALA A 122 -9.86 -4.84 -28.59
CA ALA A 122 -10.71 -5.86 -27.97
C ALA A 122 -11.05 -5.51 -26.50
N ARG A 123 -10.11 -4.93 -25.76
CA ARG A 123 -10.35 -4.46 -24.39
C ARG A 123 -11.42 -3.37 -24.32
N ARG A 124 -11.40 -2.41 -25.26
CA ARG A 124 -12.40 -1.35 -25.35
C ARG A 124 -13.79 -1.91 -25.67
N LEU A 125 -13.87 -2.82 -26.64
CA LEU A 125 -15.13 -3.50 -26.99
C LEU A 125 -15.69 -4.30 -25.81
N LEU A 126 -14.84 -5.07 -25.13
CA LEU A 126 -15.25 -5.91 -24.00
C LEU A 126 -15.69 -5.05 -22.80
N GLY A 127 -14.99 -3.94 -22.53
CA GLY A 127 -15.40 -2.98 -21.51
C GLY A 127 -16.72 -2.28 -21.83
N ALA A 128 -16.94 -1.93 -23.10
CA ALA A 128 -18.22 -1.36 -23.56
C ALA A 128 -19.36 -2.37 -23.39
N LEU A 129 -19.14 -3.64 -23.73
CA LEU A 129 -20.12 -4.71 -23.52
C LEU A 129 -20.47 -4.87 -22.03
N ILE A 130 -19.48 -4.90 -21.13
CA ILE A 130 -19.72 -5.01 -19.68
C ILE A 130 -20.54 -3.81 -19.18
N ASN A 131 -20.21 -2.59 -19.60
CA ASN A 131 -20.95 -1.39 -19.22
C ASN A 131 -22.38 -1.39 -19.76
N LEU A 132 -22.58 -1.84 -21.01
CA LEU A 132 -23.91 -1.97 -21.61
C LEU A 132 -24.76 -2.99 -20.84
N LEU A 133 -24.20 -4.14 -20.47
CA LEU A 133 -24.92 -5.15 -19.69
C LEU A 133 -25.29 -4.66 -18.27
N LEU A 134 -24.49 -3.76 -17.69
CA LEU A 134 -24.78 -3.13 -16.39
C LEU A 134 -25.81 -1.99 -16.46
N ALA A 135 -26.14 -1.49 -17.65
CA ALA A 135 -27.13 -0.43 -17.81
C ALA A 135 -28.55 -0.91 -17.46
N PHE A 136 -28.81 -2.22 -17.51
CA PHE A 136 -30.09 -2.81 -17.20
C PHE A 136 -30.11 -3.37 -15.76
N PRO A 137 -31.20 -3.13 -14.99
CA PRO A 137 -31.39 -3.76 -13.69
C PRO A 137 -31.30 -5.29 -13.76
N ALA A 138 -30.52 -5.90 -12.87
CA ALA A 138 -30.25 -7.34 -12.89
C ALA A 138 -31.53 -8.19 -12.84
N LEU A 139 -32.56 -7.77 -12.11
CA LEU A 139 -33.83 -8.48 -12.05
C LEU A 139 -34.56 -8.50 -13.40
N LEU A 140 -34.54 -7.41 -14.16
CA LEU A 140 -35.16 -7.35 -15.49
C LEU A 140 -34.44 -8.27 -16.49
N VAL A 141 -33.10 -8.26 -16.45
CA VAL A 141 -32.28 -9.17 -17.25
C VAL A 141 -32.58 -10.62 -16.89
N ALA A 142 -32.65 -10.94 -15.59
CA ALA A 142 -32.99 -12.28 -15.13
C ALA A 142 -34.42 -12.68 -15.57
N MET A 143 -35.39 -11.77 -15.53
CA MET A 143 -36.76 -12.04 -15.95
C MET A 143 -36.86 -12.35 -17.45
N PHE A 144 -36.16 -11.56 -18.28
CA PHE A 144 -36.07 -11.77 -19.72
C PHE A 144 -35.45 -13.13 -20.07
N PHE A 145 -34.30 -13.47 -19.44
CA PHE A 145 -33.65 -14.75 -19.69
C PHE A 145 -34.40 -15.94 -19.07
N ALA A 146 -35.15 -15.75 -17.98
CA ALA A 146 -35.99 -16.81 -17.41
C ALA A 146 -37.12 -17.18 -18.37
N ALA A 147 -37.73 -16.19 -19.03
CA ALA A 147 -38.70 -16.44 -20.10
C ALA A 147 -38.08 -17.18 -21.30
N LEU A 148 -36.81 -16.90 -21.64
CA LEU A 148 -36.11 -17.54 -22.75
C LEU A 148 -35.66 -18.98 -22.43
N PHE A 149 -35.12 -19.23 -21.24
CA PHE A 149 -34.64 -20.55 -20.82
C PHE A 149 -35.76 -21.49 -20.38
N GLY A 150 -36.98 -20.98 -20.21
CA GLY A 150 -38.15 -21.71 -19.78
C GLY A 150 -38.38 -21.63 -18.27
N ALA A 151 -39.65 -21.68 -17.86
CA ALA A 151 -40.05 -21.65 -16.47
C ALA A 151 -39.56 -22.91 -15.73
N GLY A 152 -39.03 -22.72 -14.52
CA GLY A 152 -38.51 -23.80 -13.68
C GLY A 152 -37.20 -23.43 -12.98
N ALA A 153 -36.80 -24.26 -12.00
CA ALA A 153 -35.62 -24.01 -11.17
C ALA A 153 -34.32 -23.85 -11.99
N GLY A 154 -34.11 -24.71 -13.01
CA GLY A 154 -32.93 -24.65 -13.87
C GLY A 154 -32.87 -23.38 -14.72
N GLY A 155 -33.98 -23.02 -15.37
CA GLY A 155 -34.08 -21.80 -16.19
C GLY A 155 -33.84 -20.54 -15.38
N ALA A 156 -34.42 -20.45 -14.18
CA ALA A 156 -34.23 -19.33 -13.26
C ALA A 156 -32.78 -19.21 -12.76
N VAL A 157 -32.11 -20.33 -12.46
CA VAL A 157 -30.69 -20.34 -12.07
C VAL A 157 -29.80 -19.83 -13.21
N CYS A 158 -30.00 -20.32 -14.43
CA CYS A 158 -29.26 -19.87 -15.61
C CYS A 158 -29.50 -18.39 -15.90
N ALA A 159 -30.75 -17.94 -15.82
CA ALA A 159 -31.12 -16.56 -16.06
C ALA A 159 -30.47 -15.60 -15.05
N LEU A 160 -30.49 -15.98 -13.78
CA LEU A 160 -29.85 -15.18 -12.73
C LEU A 160 -28.32 -15.21 -12.83
N ALA A 161 -27.72 -16.34 -13.19
CA ALA A 161 -26.27 -16.42 -13.44
C ALA A 161 -25.83 -15.43 -14.53
N VAL A 162 -26.59 -15.34 -15.63
CA VAL A 162 -26.36 -14.35 -16.71
C VAL A 162 -26.52 -12.92 -16.19
N ALA A 163 -27.54 -12.64 -15.37
CA ALA A 163 -27.78 -11.32 -14.81
C ALA A 163 -26.71 -10.87 -13.80
N CYS A 164 -26.12 -11.78 -13.02
CA CYS A 164 -25.08 -11.46 -12.04
C CYS A 164 -23.67 -11.35 -12.65
N ALA A 165 -23.41 -12.02 -13.78
CA ALA A 165 -22.08 -12.07 -14.41
C ALA A 165 -21.46 -10.69 -14.73
N PRO A 166 -22.19 -9.68 -15.23
CA PRO A 166 -21.63 -8.35 -15.52
C PRO A 166 -21.04 -7.64 -14.29
N GLY A 167 -21.68 -7.79 -13.12
CA GLY A 167 -21.18 -7.21 -11.87
C GLY A 167 -19.82 -7.78 -11.47
N PHE A 168 -19.68 -9.11 -11.51
CA PHE A 168 -18.40 -9.78 -11.28
C PHE A 168 -17.36 -9.44 -12.35
N ALA A 169 -17.77 -9.31 -13.62
CA ALA A 169 -16.87 -8.91 -14.70
C ALA A 169 -16.29 -7.51 -14.48
N ARG A 170 -17.11 -6.56 -14.04
CA ARG A 170 -16.69 -5.19 -13.74
C ARG A 170 -15.72 -5.10 -12.57
N ILE A 171 -16.01 -5.80 -11.48
CA ILE A 171 -15.12 -5.86 -10.32
C ILE A 171 -13.78 -6.49 -10.71
N THR A 172 -13.83 -7.63 -11.40
CA THR A 172 -12.62 -8.33 -11.87
C THR A 172 -11.80 -7.47 -12.82
N GLN A 173 -12.43 -6.78 -13.77
CA GLN A 173 -11.78 -5.85 -14.70
C GLN A 173 -11.05 -4.73 -13.94
N THR A 174 -11.72 -4.14 -12.94
CA THR A 174 -11.18 -3.01 -12.17
C THR A 174 -9.98 -3.43 -11.32
N LEU A 175 -10.12 -4.55 -10.60
CA LEU A 175 -9.04 -5.10 -9.77
C LEU A 175 -7.87 -5.60 -10.62
N ALA A 176 -8.14 -6.27 -11.75
CA ALA A 176 -7.12 -6.73 -12.67
C ALA A 176 -6.35 -5.57 -13.31
N ALA A 177 -7.03 -4.46 -13.66
CA ALA A 177 -6.37 -3.27 -14.19
C ALA A 177 -5.42 -2.64 -13.16
N LYS A 178 -5.84 -2.56 -11.89
CA LYS A 178 -5.00 -2.05 -10.78
C LYS A 178 -3.73 -2.88 -10.60
N VAL A 179 -3.84 -4.22 -10.66
CA VAL A 179 -2.67 -5.12 -10.57
C VAL A 179 -1.81 -5.05 -11.84
N ALA A 180 -2.42 -4.95 -13.03
CA ALA A 180 -1.69 -4.91 -14.31
C ALA A 180 -0.80 -3.67 -14.49
N GLY A 181 -1.11 -2.57 -13.79
CA GLY A 181 -0.35 -1.32 -13.79
C GLY A 181 0.87 -1.28 -12.87
N THR A 182 1.20 -2.39 -12.20
CA THR A 182 2.33 -2.47 -11.26
C THR A 182 3.66 -2.81 -11.95
N ASP A 183 4.77 -2.33 -11.37
CA ASP A 183 6.12 -2.51 -11.92
C ASP A 183 6.53 -3.97 -12.08
N PHE A 184 6.06 -4.85 -11.19
CA PHE A 184 6.37 -6.28 -11.29
C PHE A 184 5.65 -6.96 -12.48
N MET A 185 4.51 -6.42 -12.94
CA MET A 185 3.86 -6.88 -14.17
C MET A 185 4.55 -6.35 -15.42
N ALA A 186 5.23 -5.19 -15.34
CA ALA A 186 6.12 -4.73 -16.40
C ALA A 186 7.37 -5.63 -16.46
N ALA A 187 8.02 -5.91 -15.34
CA ALA A 187 9.17 -6.81 -15.24
C ALA A 187 8.84 -8.24 -15.74
N ALA A 188 7.68 -8.78 -15.35
CA ALA A 188 7.25 -10.11 -15.79
C ALA A 188 6.95 -10.17 -17.30
N ARG A 189 6.52 -9.06 -17.94
CA ARG A 189 6.38 -8.97 -19.40
C ARG A 189 7.73 -8.93 -20.12
N VAL A 190 8.70 -8.21 -19.56
CA VAL A 190 10.09 -8.15 -20.09
C VAL A 190 10.76 -9.53 -20.05
N LEU A 191 10.46 -10.34 -19.03
CA LEU A 191 10.92 -11.73 -18.89
C LEU A 191 10.23 -12.72 -19.86
N GLY A 192 9.41 -12.25 -20.80
CA GLY A 192 8.80 -13.08 -21.86
C GLY A 192 7.64 -13.96 -21.40
N LEU A 193 7.05 -13.70 -20.23
CA LEU A 193 5.90 -14.49 -19.76
C LEU A 193 4.67 -14.24 -20.64
N ARG A 194 4.02 -15.32 -21.08
CA ARG A 194 2.78 -15.26 -21.87
C ARG A 194 1.64 -14.64 -21.05
N ARG A 195 0.79 -13.83 -21.69
CA ARG A 195 -0.29 -13.05 -21.05
C ARG A 195 -1.27 -13.89 -20.20
N HIS A 196 -1.58 -15.12 -20.61
CA HIS A 196 -2.44 -16.01 -19.83
C HIS A 196 -1.76 -16.54 -18.56
N ARG A 197 -0.44 -16.79 -18.59
CA ARG A 197 0.31 -17.21 -17.39
C ARG A 197 0.45 -16.07 -16.39
N LEU A 198 0.63 -14.84 -16.88
CA LEU A 198 0.59 -13.62 -16.07
C LEU A 198 -0.75 -13.51 -15.32
N LEU A 199 -1.86 -13.68 -16.04
CA LEU A 199 -3.19 -13.63 -15.48
C LEU A 199 -3.43 -14.70 -14.40
N LEU A 200 -3.22 -15.98 -14.75
CA LEU A 200 -3.53 -17.11 -13.88
C LEU A 200 -2.61 -17.19 -12.66
N ARG A 201 -1.33 -16.84 -12.81
CA ARG A 201 -0.34 -17.01 -11.74
C ARG A 201 -0.15 -15.77 -10.87
N HIS A 202 -0.42 -14.57 -11.38
CA HIS A 202 -0.10 -13.33 -10.67
C HIS A 202 -1.32 -12.43 -10.45
N VAL A 203 -2.24 -12.32 -11.40
CA VAL A 203 -3.39 -11.40 -11.26
C VAL A 203 -4.52 -12.03 -10.44
N LEU A 204 -5.03 -13.20 -10.85
CA LEU A 204 -6.16 -13.87 -10.20
C LEU A 204 -5.92 -14.15 -8.71
N PRO A 205 -4.76 -14.66 -8.26
CA PRO A 205 -4.50 -14.88 -6.83
C PRO A 205 -4.48 -13.60 -5.99
N HIS A 206 -4.13 -12.46 -6.58
CA HIS A 206 -4.07 -11.17 -5.88
C HIS A 206 -5.45 -10.51 -5.72
N ILE A 207 -6.40 -10.87 -6.57
CA ILE A 207 -7.77 -10.32 -6.54
C ILE A 207 -8.78 -11.33 -5.98
N ALA A 208 -8.33 -12.56 -5.67
CA ALA A 208 -9.18 -13.65 -5.17
C ALA A 208 -9.90 -13.29 -3.87
N GLU A 209 -9.23 -12.61 -2.94
CA GLU A 209 -9.82 -12.25 -1.65
C GLU A 209 -11.04 -11.33 -1.79
N PRO A 210 -10.97 -10.16 -2.47
CA PRO A 210 -12.15 -9.36 -2.78
C PRO A 210 -13.24 -10.12 -3.56
N LEU A 211 -12.86 -11.01 -4.49
CA LEU A 211 -13.82 -11.78 -5.27
C LEU A 211 -14.57 -12.80 -4.41
N MET A 212 -13.88 -13.48 -3.48
CA MET A 212 -14.49 -14.41 -2.54
C MET A 212 -15.49 -13.68 -1.63
N LEU A 213 -15.12 -12.51 -1.11
CA LEU A 213 -16.02 -11.67 -0.31
C LEU A 213 -17.29 -11.29 -1.10
N ASN A 214 -17.11 -10.82 -2.34
CA ASN A 214 -18.24 -10.42 -3.18
C ASN A 214 -19.13 -11.59 -3.60
N THR A 215 -18.57 -12.79 -3.73
CA THR A 215 -19.33 -14.02 -4.06
C THR A 215 -20.29 -14.37 -2.92
N THR A 216 -19.83 -14.23 -1.68
CA THR A 216 -20.65 -14.47 -0.50
C THR A 216 -21.82 -13.50 -0.41
N VAL A 217 -21.54 -12.20 -0.56
CA VAL A 217 -22.58 -11.14 -0.57
C VAL A 217 -23.59 -11.35 -1.69
N ALA A 218 -23.11 -11.66 -2.90
CA ALA A 218 -23.96 -11.90 -4.05
C ALA A 218 -24.90 -13.11 -3.87
N THR A 219 -24.52 -14.11 -3.04
CA THR A 219 -25.38 -15.26 -2.75
C THR A 219 -26.66 -14.85 -2.02
N GLY A 220 -26.57 -13.90 -1.09
CA GLY A 220 -27.73 -13.34 -0.41
C GLY A 220 -28.67 -12.60 -1.38
N SER A 221 -28.11 -11.74 -2.25
CA SER A 221 -28.89 -11.05 -3.28
C SER A 221 -29.51 -12.02 -4.29
N ALA A 222 -28.80 -13.10 -4.66
CA ALA A 222 -29.28 -14.11 -5.58
C ALA A 222 -30.47 -14.90 -5.02
N LEU A 223 -30.45 -15.21 -3.71
CA LEU A 223 -31.57 -15.85 -3.02
C LEU A 223 -32.84 -14.99 -3.09
N VAL A 224 -32.72 -13.69 -2.82
CA VAL A 224 -33.85 -12.76 -2.88
C VAL A 224 -34.37 -12.65 -4.33
N ALA A 225 -33.47 -12.55 -5.31
CA ALA A 225 -33.85 -12.46 -6.72
C ALA A 225 -34.55 -13.74 -7.23
N LEU A 226 -34.06 -14.93 -6.88
CA LEU A 226 -34.72 -16.21 -7.20
C LEU A 226 -36.10 -16.29 -6.55
N SER A 227 -36.21 -15.92 -5.29
CA SER A 227 -37.49 -15.89 -4.60
C SER A 227 -38.47 -14.93 -5.28
N GLY A 228 -37.99 -13.78 -5.76
CA GLY A 228 -38.78 -12.84 -6.57
C GLY A 228 -39.21 -13.41 -7.93
N LEU A 229 -38.34 -14.15 -8.61
CA LEU A 229 -38.69 -14.80 -9.89
C LEU A 229 -39.73 -15.91 -9.69
N SER A 230 -39.58 -16.75 -8.66
CA SER A 230 -40.57 -17.77 -8.30
C SER A 230 -41.89 -17.15 -7.89
N PHE A 231 -41.84 -16.04 -7.14
CA PHE A 231 -43.03 -15.27 -6.78
C PHE A 231 -43.78 -14.72 -8.01
N LEU A 232 -43.05 -14.27 -9.05
CA LEU A 232 -43.63 -13.80 -10.32
C LEU A 232 -44.04 -14.95 -11.27
N GLY A 233 -43.91 -16.21 -10.85
CA GLY A 233 -44.27 -17.36 -11.68
C GLY A 233 -43.26 -17.68 -12.79
N LEU A 234 -42.04 -17.14 -12.73
CA LEU A 234 -40.96 -17.40 -13.68
C LEU A 234 -39.85 -18.29 -13.10
N GLY A 235 -39.91 -18.57 -11.80
CA GLY A 235 -38.98 -19.43 -11.07
C GLY A 235 -39.44 -20.88 -10.94
N VAL A 236 -39.37 -21.41 -9.72
CA VAL A 236 -39.75 -22.80 -9.40
C VAL A 236 -41.25 -23.02 -9.63
N GLN A 237 -41.61 -24.16 -10.22
CA GLN A 237 -42.99 -24.49 -10.59
C GLN A 237 -43.48 -25.78 -9.90
N PRO A 238 -44.79 -25.92 -9.61
CA PRO A 238 -45.37 -27.17 -9.12
C PRO A 238 -45.04 -28.37 -10.04
N PRO A 239 -44.74 -29.57 -9.50
CA PRO A 239 -44.88 -29.97 -8.10
C PRO A 239 -43.76 -29.49 -7.17
N SER A 240 -42.64 -28.98 -7.70
CA SER A 240 -41.55 -28.43 -6.89
C SER A 240 -41.93 -27.08 -6.26
N TYR A 241 -41.23 -26.70 -5.18
CA TYR A 241 -41.51 -25.48 -4.44
C TYR A 241 -40.26 -24.91 -3.79
N ASP A 242 -40.27 -23.59 -3.58
CA ASP A 242 -39.25 -22.83 -2.87
C ASP A 242 -39.92 -21.77 -1.99
N TRP A 243 -39.15 -20.99 -1.23
CA TRP A 243 -39.72 -19.94 -0.39
C TRP A 243 -40.45 -18.84 -1.18
N GLY A 244 -40.01 -18.55 -2.42
CA GLY A 244 -40.67 -17.56 -3.27
C GLY A 244 -42.07 -17.98 -3.72
N LEU A 245 -42.24 -19.24 -4.14
CA LEU A 245 -43.53 -19.80 -4.53
C LEU A 245 -44.46 -19.99 -3.32
N LEU A 246 -43.91 -20.38 -2.15
CA LEU A 246 -44.70 -20.46 -0.92
C LEU A 246 -45.20 -19.07 -0.48
N LEU A 247 -44.36 -18.04 -0.62
CA LEU A 247 -44.73 -16.65 -0.34
C LEU A 247 -45.87 -16.17 -1.26
N SER A 248 -45.78 -16.43 -2.56
CA SER A 248 -46.83 -16.01 -3.51
C SER A 248 -48.16 -16.71 -3.23
N GLN A 249 -48.14 -18.00 -2.90
CA GLN A 249 -49.34 -18.76 -2.52
C GLN A 249 -49.99 -18.25 -1.23
N GLY A 250 -49.19 -17.76 -0.28
CA GLY A 250 -49.70 -17.19 0.97
C GLY A 250 -50.37 -15.83 0.80
N LEU A 251 -50.00 -15.06 -0.24
CA LEU A 251 -50.53 -13.69 -0.44
C LEU A 251 -52.04 -13.65 -0.69
N ASP A 252 -52.60 -14.68 -1.31
CA ASP A 252 -54.04 -14.78 -1.57
C ASP A 252 -54.89 -14.67 -0.29
N ARG A 253 -54.27 -14.88 0.87
CA ARG A 253 -54.91 -14.91 2.20
C ARG A 253 -54.32 -13.93 3.18
N ILE A 254 -53.43 -13.03 2.76
CA ILE A 254 -52.65 -12.20 3.69
C ILE A 254 -53.54 -11.37 4.64
N TYR A 255 -54.71 -10.96 4.19
CA TYR A 255 -55.66 -10.17 5.00
C TYR A 255 -56.45 -11.00 6.02
N THR A 256 -56.61 -12.30 5.79
CA THR A 256 -57.36 -13.20 6.68
C THR A 256 -56.43 -14.01 7.58
N GLU A 257 -55.31 -14.48 7.01
CA GLU A 257 -54.32 -15.34 7.64
C GLU A 257 -52.93 -14.92 7.14
N PRO A 258 -52.24 -13.99 7.82
CA PRO A 258 -50.95 -13.48 7.34
C PRO A 258 -49.80 -14.50 7.53
N LEU A 259 -49.95 -15.45 8.46
CA LEU A 259 -48.87 -16.33 8.89
C LEU A 259 -48.28 -17.22 7.77
N PRO A 260 -49.09 -17.84 6.87
CA PRO A 260 -48.61 -18.54 5.68
C PRO A 260 -47.72 -17.71 4.73
N ALA A 261 -48.00 -16.41 4.59
CA ALA A 261 -47.23 -15.51 3.73
C ALA A 261 -45.98 -14.96 4.44
N VAL A 262 -46.11 -14.60 5.72
CA VAL A 262 -45.02 -13.98 6.49
C VAL A 262 -43.88 -14.96 6.76
N ALA A 263 -44.18 -16.25 7.01
CA ALA A 263 -43.16 -17.22 7.40
C ALA A 263 -42.09 -17.48 6.30
N PRO A 264 -42.43 -17.72 5.01
CA PRO A 264 -41.45 -17.75 3.92
C PRO A 264 -40.67 -16.44 3.76
N GLY A 265 -41.32 -15.29 3.96
CA GLY A 265 -40.66 -13.98 3.92
C GLY A 265 -39.58 -13.82 4.99
N ILE A 266 -39.86 -14.24 6.23
CA ILE A 266 -38.88 -14.25 7.32
C ILE A 266 -37.70 -15.17 6.99
N ALA A 267 -37.96 -16.35 6.42
CA ALA A 267 -36.90 -17.29 6.04
C ALA A 267 -35.95 -16.70 4.97
N ILE A 268 -36.51 -16.02 3.96
CA ILE A 268 -35.72 -15.33 2.92
C ILE A 268 -34.86 -14.22 3.53
N VAL A 269 -35.43 -13.36 4.39
CA VAL A 269 -34.69 -12.27 5.05
C VAL A 269 -33.59 -12.82 5.96
N TYR A 270 -33.91 -13.83 6.76
CA TYR A 270 -32.96 -14.46 7.67
C TYR A 270 -31.75 -15.04 6.91
N ALA A 271 -31.99 -15.76 5.82
CA ALA A 271 -30.94 -16.34 5.00
C ALA A 271 -30.12 -15.27 4.24
N ALA A 272 -30.77 -14.23 3.70
CA ALA A 272 -30.07 -13.13 3.03
C ALA A 272 -29.13 -12.38 3.99
N VAL A 273 -29.58 -12.09 5.21
CA VAL A 273 -28.76 -11.44 6.25
C VAL A 273 -27.60 -12.35 6.67
N ALA A 274 -27.82 -13.66 6.82
CA ALA A 274 -26.75 -14.61 7.15
C ALA A 274 -25.61 -14.60 6.13
N PHE A 275 -25.92 -14.59 4.82
CA PHE A 275 -24.91 -14.49 3.77
C PHE A 275 -24.22 -13.12 3.72
N GLN A 276 -24.93 -12.04 4.00
CA GLN A 276 -24.35 -10.70 4.05
C GLN A 276 -23.31 -10.59 5.19
N LEU A 277 -23.67 -11.02 6.39
CA LEU A 277 -22.78 -11.00 7.57
C LEU A 277 -21.56 -11.92 7.40
N LEU A 278 -21.70 -13.04 6.68
CA LEU A 278 -20.57 -13.89 6.31
C LEU A 278 -19.52 -13.13 5.50
N GLY A 279 -19.96 -12.24 4.60
CA GLY A 279 -19.06 -11.36 3.83
C GLY A 279 -18.26 -10.42 4.74
N GLU A 280 -18.91 -9.76 5.69
CA GLU A 280 -18.24 -8.83 6.62
C GLU A 280 -17.28 -9.54 7.58
N MET A 281 -17.67 -10.71 8.09
CA MET A 281 -16.82 -11.53 8.97
C MET A 281 -15.51 -11.92 8.29
N LEU A 282 -15.57 -12.30 7.01
CA LEU A 282 -14.40 -12.66 6.22
C LEU A 282 -13.50 -11.44 5.94
N ALA A 283 -14.08 -10.25 5.72
CA ALA A 283 -13.33 -9.01 5.51
C ALA A 283 -12.56 -8.56 6.76
N GLY A 284 -13.15 -8.70 7.95
CA GLY A 284 -12.54 -8.27 9.22
C GLY A 284 -11.38 -9.16 9.73
N ALA A 285 -11.23 -10.38 9.20
CA ALA A 285 -10.15 -11.31 9.55
C ALA A 285 -8.85 -11.04 8.77
N ALA A 286 -8.96 -10.40 7.60
CA ALA A 286 -7.83 -10.04 6.76
C ALA A 286 -7.04 -8.83 7.28
N ALA A 287 -7.73 -7.87 7.91
CA ALA A 287 -7.14 -6.61 8.36
C ALA A 287 -6.24 -6.69 9.62
N ARG A 288 -6.26 -7.79 10.39
CA ARG A 288 -5.73 -7.83 11.78
C ARG A 288 -4.43 -8.62 12.01
N ARG A 289 -3.70 -9.01 10.96
CA ARG A 289 -2.47 -9.84 11.09
C ARG A 289 -1.17 -9.10 11.38
N VAL A 290 -1.17 -7.81 11.73
CA VAL A 290 0.06 -7.03 11.95
C VAL A 290 0.11 -6.50 13.39
N ARG A 291 0.96 -7.10 14.24
CA ARG A 291 1.44 -6.49 15.49
C ARG A 291 2.89 -6.96 15.77
N PRO A 292 3.87 -6.06 15.99
CA PRO A 292 5.24 -6.46 16.31
C PRO A 292 5.44 -6.66 17.82
N ARG A 293 6.39 -7.53 18.16
CA ARG A 293 6.82 -7.85 19.52
C ARG A 293 8.27 -7.37 19.67
N GLN A 294 8.54 -6.61 20.72
CA GLN A 294 9.84 -6.03 21.07
C GLN A 294 10.82 -7.13 21.54
N SER A 295 12.11 -6.96 21.24
CA SER A 295 13.20 -7.74 21.83
C SER A 295 14.44 -6.86 21.95
N GLU A 296 15.07 -7.00 23.12
CA GLU A 296 16.27 -6.32 23.63
C GLU A 296 17.53 -6.60 22.79
N GLU A 297 18.45 -5.63 22.81
CA GLU A 297 19.83 -5.66 22.29
C GLU A 297 20.75 -6.59 23.11
N PRO A 298 21.87 -7.05 22.51
CA PRO A 298 23.15 -6.51 22.98
C PRO A 298 24.32 -6.37 21.96
N ALA A 299 25.14 -5.35 22.23
CA ALA A 299 26.62 -5.25 22.21
C ALA A 299 27.46 -5.26 20.90
N LEU A 300 28.14 -4.12 20.66
CA LEU A 300 29.25 -3.81 19.74
C LEU A 300 30.56 -4.57 20.02
N HIS A 301 31.47 -4.64 19.03
CA HIS A 301 32.97 -4.63 19.10
C HIS A 301 33.56 -4.55 17.64
N PRO A 302 34.84 -4.17 17.38
CA PRO A 302 35.38 -2.82 17.19
C PRO A 302 35.86 -2.49 15.75
N ALA A 303 36.12 -1.19 15.52
CA ALA A 303 36.56 -0.55 14.27
C ALA A 303 38.00 -0.87 13.83
N ARG A 304 38.29 -0.67 12.54
CA ARG A 304 39.66 -0.55 11.99
C ARG A 304 39.92 0.88 11.51
N THR A 305 41.09 1.39 11.88
CA THR A 305 41.64 2.70 11.58
C THR A 305 42.58 2.70 10.37
N GLY A 306 42.57 3.82 9.62
CA GLY A 306 43.76 4.50 9.07
C GLY A 306 44.13 4.28 7.59
N VAL A 307 44.16 5.36 6.80
CA VAL A 307 45.36 6.11 6.31
C VAL A 307 44.90 7.23 5.31
N PRO A 308 45.58 8.40 5.21
CA PRO A 308 45.03 9.68 4.73
C PRO A 308 45.43 10.17 3.31
N GLU A 309 44.53 11.01 2.77
CA GLU A 309 44.68 12.30 2.06
C GLU A 309 45.43 12.44 0.71
N ALA A 310 44.63 12.34 -0.38
CA ALA A 310 44.66 13.21 -1.56
C ALA A 310 43.24 13.22 -2.16
N ALA A 311 42.54 14.36 -2.10
CA ALA A 311 41.14 14.57 -2.49
C ALA A 311 40.23 13.37 -2.19
N ASP A 312 39.90 13.18 -0.91
CA ASP A 312 39.13 12.03 -0.38
C ASP A 312 37.62 12.10 -0.72
N HIS A 313 37.28 12.57 -1.93
CA HIS A 313 35.91 12.62 -2.42
C HIS A 313 35.53 11.30 -3.10
N VAL A 314 34.46 10.70 -2.61
CA VAL A 314 33.84 9.51 -3.23
C VAL A 314 33.03 9.91 -4.47
N LEU A 315 32.41 11.09 -4.43
CA LEU A 315 31.60 11.65 -5.49
C LEU A 315 31.89 13.15 -5.65
N GLU A 316 32.09 13.59 -6.87
CA GLU A 316 32.18 15.01 -7.27
C GLU A 316 31.28 15.24 -8.49
N VAL A 317 30.39 16.22 -8.40
CA VAL A 317 29.46 16.59 -9.45
C VAL A 317 29.48 18.10 -9.57
N GLU A 318 29.73 18.62 -10.76
CA GLU A 318 29.73 20.05 -11.05
C GLU A 318 28.78 20.39 -12.19
N ASP A 319 28.00 21.46 -12.01
CA ASP A 319 27.02 21.98 -12.98
C ASP A 319 26.03 20.90 -13.50
N LEU A 320 25.54 20.03 -12.61
CA LEU A 320 24.52 19.06 -12.98
C LEU A 320 23.22 19.77 -13.36
N ARG A 321 22.74 19.48 -14.57
CA ARG A 321 21.47 19.94 -15.11
C ARG A 321 20.66 18.73 -15.56
N VAL A 322 19.37 18.75 -15.28
CA VAL A 322 18.44 17.70 -15.71
C VAL A 322 17.33 18.37 -16.51
N ALA A 323 17.00 17.78 -17.67
CA ALA A 323 15.92 18.20 -18.54
C ALA A 323 14.93 17.03 -18.76
N LEU A 324 13.64 17.33 -18.64
CA LEU A 324 12.54 16.38 -18.81
C LEU A 324 11.63 16.85 -19.95
N PRO A 325 11.43 16.06 -21.01
CA PRO A 325 10.43 16.36 -22.03
C PRO A 325 9.03 16.08 -21.47
N THR A 326 8.15 17.08 -21.50
CA THR A 326 6.72 16.97 -21.17
C THR A 326 5.88 17.34 -22.40
N ALA A 327 4.57 17.07 -22.35
CA ALA A 327 3.66 17.45 -23.43
C ALA A 327 3.56 18.97 -23.64
N GLU A 328 3.88 19.76 -22.60
CA GLU A 328 3.77 21.22 -22.56
C GLU A 328 5.11 21.91 -22.82
N GLY A 329 6.22 21.17 -22.87
CA GLY A 329 7.56 21.72 -23.13
C GLY A 329 8.68 20.94 -22.45
N VAL A 330 9.88 21.50 -22.40
CA VAL A 330 11.02 20.92 -21.67
C VAL A 330 11.11 21.56 -20.28
N VAL A 331 10.92 20.75 -19.25
CA VAL A 331 11.03 21.14 -17.84
C VAL A 331 12.46 20.94 -17.37
N ARG A 332 13.01 21.90 -16.62
CA ARG A 332 14.40 21.85 -16.10
C ARG A 332 14.41 21.87 -14.57
N PRO A 333 14.15 20.73 -13.93
CA PRO A 333 14.02 20.66 -12.47
C PRO A 333 15.36 20.72 -11.72
N VAL A 334 16.49 20.55 -12.41
CA VAL A 334 17.84 20.68 -11.85
C VAL A 334 18.65 21.60 -12.76
N ARG A 335 19.22 22.67 -12.21
CA ARG A 335 19.68 23.86 -12.95
C ARG A 335 21.12 24.28 -12.58
N GLY A 336 22.06 23.33 -12.55
CA GLY A 336 23.46 23.60 -12.24
C GLY A 336 23.78 23.30 -10.78
N VAL A 337 23.49 22.08 -10.35
CA VAL A 337 23.83 21.58 -9.01
C VAL A 337 25.29 21.16 -8.97
N THR A 338 26.03 21.74 -8.03
CA THR A 338 27.40 21.33 -7.70
C THR A 338 27.41 20.77 -6.29
N LEU A 339 27.99 19.57 -6.12
CA LEU A 339 28.14 18.91 -4.83
C LEU A 339 29.31 17.93 -4.85
N ALA A 340 29.92 17.74 -3.68
CA ALA A 340 30.95 16.74 -3.45
C ALA A 340 30.74 16.05 -2.10
N LEU A 341 31.06 14.77 -2.01
CA LEU A 341 30.96 13.97 -0.78
C LEU A 341 32.30 13.32 -0.47
N ARG A 342 32.81 13.51 0.74
CA ARG A 342 34.01 12.84 1.25
C ARG A 342 33.72 11.42 1.70
N ARG A 343 34.74 10.58 1.74
CA ARG A 343 34.63 9.22 2.28
C ARG A 343 34.17 9.26 3.73
N GLY A 344 33.17 8.43 4.05
CA GLY A 344 32.59 8.40 5.40
C GLY A 344 31.91 9.71 5.82
N GLU A 345 31.62 10.65 4.92
CA GLU A 345 30.78 11.84 5.19
C GLU A 345 29.31 11.49 4.96
N MET A 346 28.42 11.99 5.82
CA MET A 346 26.98 12.02 5.60
C MET A 346 26.55 13.45 5.28
N VAL A 347 26.14 13.68 4.04
CA VAL A 347 25.67 14.98 3.55
C VAL A 347 24.16 14.95 3.40
N GLY A 348 23.48 15.88 4.08
CA GLY A 348 22.04 16.09 3.94
C GLY A 348 21.72 16.91 2.69
N LEU A 349 20.69 16.53 1.94
CA LEU A 349 20.12 17.34 0.86
C LEU A 349 18.66 17.65 1.19
N VAL A 350 18.37 18.92 1.49
CA VAL A 350 17.06 19.37 1.98
C VAL A 350 16.43 20.41 1.08
N GLY A 351 15.11 20.59 1.20
CA GLY A 351 14.36 21.60 0.46
C GLY A 351 12.90 21.25 0.29
N GLU A 352 12.09 22.20 -0.17
CA GLU A 352 10.66 22.01 -0.43
C GLU A 352 10.40 20.87 -1.45
N SER A 353 9.20 20.29 -1.41
CA SER A 353 8.79 19.29 -2.42
C SER A 353 8.88 19.89 -3.83
N GLY A 354 9.39 19.10 -4.79
CA GLY A 354 9.61 19.56 -6.16
C GLY A 354 10.87 20.39 -6.39
N SER A 355 11.73 20.60 -5.38
CA SER A 355 12.97 21.37 -5.54
C SER A 355 14.06 20.71 -6.39
N GLY A 356 13.91 19.43 -6.76
CA GLY A 356 14.84 18.69 -7.64
C GLY A 356 15.66 17.58 -6.96
N LYS A 357 15.57 17.42 -5.64
CA LYS A 357 16.40 16.49 -4.83
C LYS A 357 16.45 15.05 -5.35
N SER A 358 15.29 14.42 -5.55
CA SER A 358 15.21 13.04 -6.04
C SER A 358 15.75 12.90 -7.47
N LEU A 359 15.57 13.92 -8.32
CA LEU A 359 16.11 13.89 -9.69
C LEU A 359 17.63 14.07 -9.71
N THR A 360 18.18 14.87 -8.79
CA THR A 360 19.64 14.93 -8.56
C THR A 360 20.19 13.55 -8.20
N ALA A 361 19.56 12.85 -7.24
CA ALA A 361 19.96 11.49 -6.86
C ALA A 361 19.84 10.48 -8.01
N LEU A 362 18.74 10.50 -8.75
CA LEU A 362 18.53 9.60 -9.90
C LEU A 362 19.52 9.88 -11.04
N ALA A 363 19.89 11.14 -11.26
CA ALA A 363 20.90 11.52 -12.25
C ALA A 363 22.29 10.98 -11.89
N ILE A 364 22.71 11.14 -10.63
CA ILE A 364 23.96 10.61 -10.09
C ILE A 364 24.00 9.07 -10.24
N ALA A 365 22.88 8.40 -9.98
CA ALA A 365 22.76 6.94 -10.06
C ALA A 365 22.57 6.38 -11.48
N ASP A 366 22.48 7.23 -12.52
CA ASP A 366 22.13 6.81 -13.90
C ASP A 366 20.77 6.08 -13.99
N LEU A 367 19.80 6.53 -13.17
CA LEU A 367 18.44 5.96 -13.03
C LEU A 367 17.33 6.92 -13.44
N LEU A 368 17.66 7.95 -14.24
CA LEU A 368 16.67 8.89 -14.75
C LEU A 368 15.61 8.17 -15.63
N PRO A 369 14.36 8.66 -15.64
CA PRO A 369 13.29 8.07 -16.44
C PRO A 369 13.56 8.24 -17.95
N ASP A 370 12.98 7.35 -18.75
CA ASP A 370 13.13 7.39 -20.21
C ASP A 370 12.76 8.77 -20.78
N GLY A 371 13.63 9.31 -21.63
CA GLY A 371 13.48 10.63 -22.24
C GLY A 371 14.08 11.78 -21.44
N ALA A 372 14.36 11.59 -20.15
CA ALA A 372 15.13 12.56 -19.37
C ALA A 372 16.59 12.62 -19.83
N CYS A 373 17.18 13.80 -19.79
CA CYS A 373 18.58 14.02 -20.11
C CYS A 373 19.27 14.71 -18.94
N ALA A 374 20.42 14.18 -18.53
CA ALA A 374 21.34 14.86 -17.61
C ALA A 374 22.57 15.33 -18.36
N THR A 375 23.03 16.52 -18.03
CA THR A 375 24.32 17.09 -18.46
C THR A 375 25.05 17.59 -17.24
N TRP A 376 26.38 17.54 -17.26
CA TRP A 376 27.25 17.99 -16.18
C TRP A 376 28.50 18.63 -16.79
N GLY A 377 29.16 19.50 -16.03
CA GLY A 377 30.52 19.95 -16.34
C GLY A 377 31.53 18.88 -15.95
N THR A 378 31.43 18.40 -14.71
CA THR A 378 32.29 17.35 -14.15
C THR A 378 31.42 16.30 -13.45
N HIS A 379 31.71 15.01 -13.66
CA HIS A 379 31.11 13.93 -12.88
C HIS A 379 32.15 12.85 -12.58
N ARG A 380 32.73 12.90 -11.39
CA ARG A 380 33.72 11.91 -10.93
C ARG A 380 33.13 11.03 -9.84
N PHE A 381 33.30 9.73 -10.00
CA PHE A 381 32.96 8.74 -8.98
C PHE A 381 34.18 7.87 -8.73
N LEU A 382 34.60 7.76 -7.46
CA LEU A 382 35.84 7.09 -7.04
C LEU A 382 37.07 7.58 -7.83
N GLY A 383 37.19 8.90 -7.98
CA GLY A 383 38.26 9.57 -8.73
C GLY A 383 38.21 9.40 -10.25
N THR A 384 37.28 8.60 -10.78
CA THR A 384 37.15 8.32 -12.21
C THR A 384 36.08 9.19 -12.83
N ASP A 385 36.42 9.86 -13.92
CA ASP A 385 35.47 10.67 -14.70
C ASP A 385 34.48 9.77 -15.45
N ALA A 386 33.19 10.03 -15.30
CA ALA A 386 32.13 9.25 -15.91
C ALA A 386 32.19 9.27 -17.45
N ASP A 387 32.65 10.37 -18.05
CA ASP A 387 32.73 10.51 -19.51
C ASP A 387 33.91 9.75 -20.12
N SER A 388 34.89 9.38 -19.29
CA SER A 388 36.02 8.53 -19.70
C SER A 388 35.68 7.04 -19.78
N LEU A 389 34.53 6.63 -19.22
CA LEU A 389 34.14 5.22 -19.10
C LEU A 389 33.19 4.81 -20.23
N SER A 390 33.36 3.60 -20.75
CA SER A 390 32.32 3.00 -21.58
C SER A 390 31.04 2.80 -20.77
N ARG A 391 29.87 2.80 -21.42
CA ARG A 391 28.57 2.54 -20.77
C ARG A 391 28.56 1.25 -19.92
N ARG A 392 29.30 0.22 -20.35
CA ARG A 392 29.42 -1.05 -19.62
C ARG A 392 30.26 -0.90 -18.35
N GLU A 393 31.35 -0.14 -18.40
CA GLU A 393 32.22 0.12 -17.26
C GLU A 393 31.53 1.02 -16.24
N ARG A 394 30.92 2.12 -16.69
CA ARG A 394 30.12 3.02 -15.84
C ARG A 394 29.02 2.24 -15.10
N ARG A 395 28.23 1.44 -15.81
CA ARG A 395 27.19 0.59 -15.17
C ARG A 395 27.77 -0.37 -14.15
N ARG A 396 28.95 -0.97 -14.43
CA ARG A 396 29.60 -1.89 -13.49
C ARG A 396 30.07 -1.14 -12.25
N GLN A 397 30.72 0.02 -12.42
CA GLN A 397 31.21 0.85 -11.34
C GLN A 397 30.06 1.29 -10.42
N LEU A 398 28.96 1.78 -10.99
CA LEU A 398 27.76 2.14 -10.23
C LEU A 398 27.17 0.93 -9.50
N ALA A 399 27.01 -0.20 -10.18
CA ALA A 399 26.41 -1.40 -9.58
C ALA A 399 27.24 -2.03 -8.43
N THR A 400 28.54 -1.72 -8.35
CA THR A 400 29.42 -2.23 -7.28
C THR A 400 29.78 -1.18 -6.23
N GLY A 401 29.89 0.09 -6.61
CA GLY A 401 30.35 1.16 -5.72
C GLY A 401 29.22 2.02 -5.14
N MET A 402 28.03 2.03 -5.74
CA MET A 402 26.91 2.85 -5.31
C MET A 402 25.69 1.99 -4.98
N ALA A 403 24.95 2.37 -3.94
CA ALA A 403 23.64 1.81 -3.66
C ALA A 403 22.59 2.90 -3.46
N MET A 404 21.36 2.60 -3.86
CA MET A 404 20.21 3.49 -3.73
C MET A 404 19.20 2.90 -2.74
N ILE A 405 18.77 3.71 -1.77
CA ILE A 405 17.62 3.44 -0.92
C ILE A 405 16.51 4.38 -1.37
N PHE A 406 15.48 3.83 -2.00
CA PHE A 406 14.37 4.60 -2.56
C PHE A 406 13.35 5.03 -1.48
N GLN A 407 12.67 6.15 -1.75
CA GLN A 407 11.64 6.76 -0.89
C GLN A 407 10.54 5.79 -0.42
N ASN A 408 10.18 4.81 -1.24
CA ASN A 408 9.20 3.79 -0.86
C ASN A 408 9.81 2.37 -0.92
N PRO A 409 10.06 1.72 0.22
CA PRO A 409 10.61 0.35 0.22
C PRO A 409 9.65 -0.67 -0.41
N ALA A 410 8.35 -0.37 -0.50
CA ALA A 410 7.39 -1.27 -1.14
C ALA A 410 7.54 -1.32 -2.66
N SER A 411 8.00 -0.25 -3.32
CA SER A 411 8.28 -0.24 -4.76
C SER A 411 9.68 -0.77 -5.07
N ALA A 412 10.63 -0.69 -4.12
CA ALA A 412 11.99 -1.18 -4.30
C ALA A 412 12.09 -2.72 -4.46
N PHE A 413 11.11 -3.47 -3.96
CA PHE A 413 11.10 -4.93 -4.06
C PHE A 413 10.00 -5.45 -4.99
N ASN A 414 10.35 -6.40 -5.85
CA ASN A 414 9.41 -7.21 -6.59
C ASN A 414 8.61 -8.13 -5.62
N PRO A 415 7.28 -7.93 -5.46
CA PRO A 415 6.46 -8.68 -4.51
C PRO A 415 6.32 -10.18 -4.86
N SER A 416 6.60 -10.55 -6.12
CA SER A 416 6.56 -11.95 -6.56
C SER A 416 7.82 -12.74 -6.19
N LEU A 417 8.93 -12.06 -5.90
CA LEU A 417 10.21 -12.67 -5.55
C LEU A 417 10.38 -12.79 -4.03
N ARG A 418 11.19 -13.76 -3.60
CA ARG A 418 11.59 -13.89 -2.19
C ARG A 418 12.65 -12.85 -1.85
N ILE A 419 12.64 -12.39 -0.60
CA ILE A 419 13.63 -11.41 -0.10
C ILE A 419 15.05 -11.89 -0.35
N GLY A 420 15.38 -13.14 -0.03
CA GLY A 420 16.73 -13.65 -0.23
C GLY A 420 17.16 -13.74 -1.69
N THR A 421 16.23 -13.81 -2.65
CA THR A 421 16.59 -13.76 -4.08
C THR A 421 17.01 -12.36 -4.48
N GLN A 422 16.28 -11.35 -4.00
CA GLN A 422 16.51 -9.95 -4.33
C GLN A 422 17.74 -9.39 -3.61
N MET A 423 17.92 -9.70 -2.31
CA MET A 423 19.11 -9.30 -1.56
C MET A 423 20.41 -9.88 -2.14
N THR A 424 20.37 -11.11 -2.65
CA THR A 424 21.59 -11.78 -3.15
C THR A 424 21.85 -11.52 -4.63
N GLU A 425 20.97 -10.80 -5.32
CA GLU A 425 21.05 -10.63 -6.78
C GLU A 425 22.32 -9.91 -7.22
N ALA A 426 22.60 -8.74 -6.63
CA ALA A 426 23.76 -7.91 -7.00
C ALA A 426 25.09 -8.64 -6.79
N VAL A 427 25.32 -9.21 -5.59
CA VAL A 427 26.57 -9.94 -5.27
C VAL A 427 26.76 -11.17 -6.16
N ARG A 428 25.68 -11.87 -6.52
CA ARG A 428 25.74 -13.02 -7.42
C ARG A 428 26.01 -12.61 -8.86
N ALA A 429 25.45 -11.49 -9.31
CA ALA A 429 25.62 -10.99 -10.68
C ALA A 429 27.01 -10.37 -10.90
N HIS A 430 27.48 -9.55 -9.95
CA HIS A 430 28.68 -8.72 -10.13
C HIS A 430 29.94 -9.30 -9.49
N HIS A 431 29.84 -9.99 -8.34
CA HIS A 431 30.96 -10.66 -7.69
C HIS A 431 31.02 -12.17 -7.94
N ARG A 432 30.04 -12.72 -8.68
CA ARG A 432 29.93 -14.16 -8.96
C ARG A 432 29.93 -15.01 -7.68
N THR A 433 29.48 -14.44 -6.57
CA THR A 433 29.45 -15.13 -5.28
C THR A 433 28.57 -16.38 -5.35
N PRO A 434 29.05 -17.56 -4.92
CA PRO A 434 28.25 -18.77 -4.87
C PRO A 434 26.99 -18.58 -4.04
N ARG A 435 25.89 -19.24 -4.44
CA ARG A 435 24.57 -19.06 -3.81
C ARG A 435 24.60 -19.28 -2.29
N ALA A 436 25.32 -20.29 -1.81
CA ALA A 436 25.42 -20.58 -0.39
C ALA A 436 26.08 -19.42 0.37
N GLN A 437 27.21 -18.93 -0.12
CA GLN A 437 27.94 -17.80 0.47
C GLN A 437 27.13 -16.50 0.44
N ALA A 438 26.43 -16.22 -0.66
CA ALA A 438 25.58 -15.04 -0.77
C ALA A 438 24.42 -15.07 0.25
N VAL A 439 23.87 -16.26 0.53
CA VAL A 439 22.83 -16.43 1.56
C VAL A 439 23.39 -16.18 2.95
N GLU A 440 24.59 -16.66 3.27
CA GLU A 440 25.22 -16.37 4.56
C GLU A 440 25.55 -14.87 4.72
N GLN A 441 26.03 -14.22 3.66
CA GLN A 441 26.21 -12.76 3.65
C GLN A 441 24.89 -12.03 3.89
N ALA A 442 23.79 -12.44 3.24
CA ALA A 442 22.48 -11.84 3.46
C ALA A 442 21.99 -12.04 4.90
N LEU A 443 22.25 -13.21 5.52
CA LEU A 443 21.93 -13.45 6.92
C LEU A 443 22.72 -12.53 7.85
N ALA A 444 24.02 -12.34 7.58
CA ALA A 444 24.85 -11.41 8.35
C ALA A 444 24.37 -9.97 8.22
N GLN A 445 23.99 -9.51 7.01
CA GLN A 445 23.45 -8.17 6.82
C GLN A 445 22.09 -7.98 7.52
N LEU A 446 21.21 -9.00 7.50
CA LEU A 446 19.95 -8.97 8.25
C LEU A 446 20.17 -8.87 9.76
N GLN A 447 21.23 -9.50 10.28
CA GLN A 447 21.63 -9.36 11.68
C GLN A 447 22.14 -7.94 11.98
N ARG A 448 22.95 -7.34 11.10
CA ARG A 448 23.44 -5.96 11.24
C ARG A 448 22.30 -4.94 11.32
N VAL A 449 21.23 -5.14 10.55
CA VAL A 449 20.04 -4.27 10.62
C VAL A 449 19.04 -4.64 11.73
N ALA A 450 19.48 -5.41 12.72
CA ALA A 450 18.70 -5.89 13.86
C ALA A 450 17.34 -6.49 13.46
N LEU A 451 17.34 -7.33 12.41
CA LEU A 451 16.13 -7.98 11.89
C LEU A 451 16.13 -9.49 12.16
N PRO A 452 15.72 -9.92 13.37
CA PRO A 452 15.71 -11.32 13.75
C PRO A 452 14.65 -12.08 12.94
N GLY A 453 15.05 -13.23 12.40
CA GLY A 453 14.20 -14.04 11.51
C GLY A 453 15.00 -14.98 10.61
N GLY A 454 16.30 -14.71 10.46
CA GLY A 454 17.27 -15.59 9.81
C GLY A 454 16.78 -16.10 8.46
N ARG A 455 16.92 -17.42 8.23
CA ARG A 455 16.55 -18.06 6.96
C ARG A 455 15.06 -17.97 6.64
N ARG A 456 14.18 -17.83 7.65
CA ARG A 456 12.73 -17.70 7.41
C ARG A 456 12.44 -16.38 6.71
N LEU A 457 13.08 -15.29 7.12
CA LEU A 457 12.91 -13.98 6.52
C LEU A 457 13.34 -13.96 5.04
N LEU A 458 14.48 -14.58 4.72
CA LEU A 458 14.94 -14.71 3.33
C LEU A 458 13.97 -15.51 2.44
N ARG A 459 13.14 -16.38 3.03
CA ARG A 459 12.09 -17.13 2.31
C ARG A 459 10.78 -16.35 2.20
N SER A 460 10.61 -15.29 3.00
CA SER A 460 9.46 -14.41 2.93
C SER A 460 9.44 -13.60 1.63
N ARG A 461 8.27 -13.10 1.29
CA ARG A 461 8.03 -12.13 0.22
C ARG A 461 7.82 -10.72 0.82
N PRO A 462 8.06 -9.65 0.07
CA PRO A 462 7.95 -8.27 0.57
C PRO A 462 6.63 -7.96 1.28
N PHE A 463 5.49 -8.42 0.75
CA PHE A 463 4.17 -8.18 1.35
C PHE A 463 3.93 -8.89 2.69
N GLN A 464 4.82 -9.79 3.10
CA GLN A 464 4.75 -10.48 4.39
C GLN A 464 5.52 -9.73 5.49
N LEU A 465 6.14 -8.59 5.16
CA LEU A 465 6.95 -7.77 6.06
C LEU A 465 6.23 -6.46 6.40
N SER A 466 6.43 -5.95 7.62
CA SER A 466 5.97 -4.61 7.99
C SER A 466 6.72 -3.52 7.19
N GLY A 467 6.26 -2.26 7.25
CA GLY A 467 6.95 -1.13 6.61
C GLY A 467 8.41 -1.00 7.07
N GLY A 468 8.63 -0.89 8.39
CA GLY A 468 9.98 -0.82 8.97
C GLY A 468 10.83 -2.07 8.70
N GLN A 469 10.23 -3.27 8.65
CA GLN A 469 10.97 -4.49 8.26
C GLN A 469 11.43 -4.41 6.79
N ARG A 470 10.58 -3.93 5.88
CA ARG A 470 10.96 -3.73 4.48
C ARG A 470 12.06 -2.69 4.34
N GLN A 471 12.00 -1.60 5.10
CA GLN A 471 13.05 -0.58 5.09
C GLN A 471 14.39 -1.13 5.56
N ARG A 472 14.41 -1.86 6.68
CA ARG A 472 15.62 -2.54 7.16
C ARG A 472 16.17 -3.54 6.15
N VAL A 473 15.31 -4.29 5.47
CA VAL A 473 15.72 -5.19 4.39
C VAL A 473 16.28 -4.42 3.19
N ALA A 474 15.73 -3.25 2.84
CA ALA A 474 16.24 -2.39 1.77
C ALA A 474 17.64 -1.88 2.10
N ILE A 475 17.87 -1.40 3.33
CA ILE A 475 19.20 -1.00 3.82
C ILE A 475 20.16 -2.19 3.79
N ALA A 476 19.76 -3.33 4.34
CA ALA A 476 20.59 -4.54 4.32
C ALA A 476 20.95 -4.98 2.90
N ALA A 477 20.01 -4.86 1.95
CA ALA A 477 20.23 -5.16 0.54
C ALA A 477 21.21 -4.17 -0.10
N ALA A 478 21.07 -2.87 0.17
CA ALA A 478 21.99 -1.82 -0.28
C ALA A 478 23.43 -2.07 0.23
N SER A 479 23.57 -2.53 1.47
CA SER A 479 24.86 -2.85 2.07
C SER A 479 25.47 -4.18 1.63
N MET A 480 24.78 -5.01 0.84
CA MET A 480 25.30 -6.31 0.39
C MET A 480 26.59 -6.20 -0.41
N MET A 481 26.69 -5.16 -1.23
CA MET A 481 27.85 -4.88 -2.09
C MET A 481 28.98 -4.13 -1.36
N ARG A 482 28.76 -3.70 -0.11
CA ARG A 482 29.64 -2.76 0.62
C ARG A 482 29.99 -1.53 -0.24
N PRO A 483 28.98 -0.74 -0.64
CA PRO A 483 29.19 0.39 -1.54
C PRO A 483 30.02 1.49 -0.86
N ASP A 484 30.78 2.22 -1.66
CA ASP A 484 31.48 3.44 -1.23
C ASP A 484 30.50 4.61 -1.03
N LEU A 485 29.37 4.61 -1.75
CA LEU A 485 28.32 5.63 -1.64
C LEU A 485 26.93 5.00 -1.47
N ILE A 486 26.17 5.47 -0.50
CA ILE A 486 24.73 5.23 -0.39
C ILE A 486 23.99 6.53 -0.65
N VAL A 487 23.08 6.52 -1.62
CA VAL A 487 22.11 7.58 -1.82
C VAL A 487 20.80 7.14 -1.17
N ALA A 488 20.37 7.84 -0.13
CA ALA A 488 19.16 7.53 0.62
C ALA A 488 18.12 8.61 0.37
N ASP A 489 17.16 8.32 -0.50
CA ASP A 489 16.08 9.24 -0.85
C ASP A 489 14.91 9.04 0.10
N GLU A 490 14.70 9.97 1.03
CA GLU A 490 13.61 9.94 2.00
C GLU A 490 13.44 8.59 2.73
N PRO A 491 14.51 8.02 3.30
CA PRO A 491 14.50 6.65 3.82
C PRO A 491 13.68 6.47 5.11
N THR A 492 13.18 7.56 5.69
CA THR A 492 12.40 7.58 6.93
C THR A 492 10.95 7.99 6.72
N THR A 493 10.57 8.34 5.49
CA THR A 493 9.21 8.77 5.16
C THR A 493 8.20 7.66 5.48
N ALA A 494 7.07 8.06 6.06
CA ALA A 494 5.96 7.18 6.47
C ALA A 494 6.32 6.11 7.54
N LEU A 495 7.39 6.35 8.32
CA LEU A 495 7.74 5.57 9.52
C LEU A 495 7.39 6.37 10.79
N ASP A 496 7.13 5.66 11.89
CA ASP A 496 7.00 6.31 13.19
C ASP A 496 8.36 6.83 13.70
N VAL A 497 8.34 7.86 14.55
CA VAL A 497 9.55 8.54 15.06
C VAL A 497 10.56 7.58 15.70
N THR A 498 10.06 6.54 16.39
CA THR A 498 10.93 5.52 17.01
C THR A 498 11.65 4.69 15.94
N VAL A 499 10.94 4.24 14.90
CA VAL A 499 11.56 3.52 13.77
C VAL A 499 12.48 4.43 12.97
N GLN A 500 12.12 5.70 12.75
CA GLN A 500 12.99 6.68 12.08
C GLN A 500 14.35 6.79 12.77
N ARG A 501 14.38 6.97 14.11
CA ARG A 501 15.63 7.01 14.88
C ARG A 501 16.46 5.73 14.69
N GLN A 502 15.82 4.57 14.77
CA GLN A 502 16.49 3.29 14.55
C GLN A 502 17.06 3.16 13.13
N ILE A 503 16.38 3.68 12.10
CA ILE A 503 16.89 3.69 10.73
C ILE A 503 18.12 4.60 10.62
N MET A 504 18.12 5.76 11.28
CA MET A 504 19.29 6.64 11.32
C MET A 504 20.48 5.98 12.03
N ASP A 505 20.26 5.36 13.19
CA ASP A 505 21.31 4.63 13.91
C ASP A 505 21.95 3.54 13.05
N LEU A 506 21.13 2.85 12.23
CA LEU A 506 21.61 1.86 11.26
C LEU A 506 22.46 2.48 10.15
N LEU A 507 22.01 3.59 9.55
CA LEU A 507 22.78 4.29 8.52
C LEU A 507 24.12 4.82 9.06
N HIS A 508 24.13 5.35 10.29
CA HIS A 508 25.35 5.72 10.99
C HIS A 508 26.25 4.52 11.28
N GLY A 509 25.67 3.36 11.60
CA GLY A 509 26.40 2.10 11.72
C GLY A 509 27.11 1.74 10.41
N VAL A 510 26.38 1.73 9.29
CA VAL A 510 26.94 1.44 7.96
C VAL A 510 28.04 2.43 7.58
N ARG A 511 27.79 3.74 7.76
CA ARG A 511 28.77 4.81 7.55
C ARG A 511 30.07 4.56 8.31
N ARG A 512 29.98 4.29 9.63
CA ARG A 512 31.15 4.11 10.50
C ARG A 512 31.90 2.82 10.25
N ASP A 513 31.18 1.71 10.04
CA ASP A 513 31.77 0.38 9.89
C ASP A 513 32.47 0.20 8.54
N ASP A 514 31.86 0.72 7.47
CA ASP A 514 32.27 0.47 6.09
C ASP A 514 32.93 1.71 5.43
N ALA A 515 33.09 2.82 6.17
CA ALA A 515 33.56 4.12 5.67
C ALA A 515 32.78 4.62 4.43
N THR A 516 31.51 4.24 4.34
CA THR A 516 30.59 4.58 3.25
C THR A 516 30.15 6.04 3.36
N ALA A 517 30.28 6.80 2.27
CA ALA A 517 29.69 8.12 2.15
C ALA A 517 28.16 7.99 2.00
N ILE A 518 27.39 8.91 2.56
CA ILE A 518 25.92 8.88 2.50
C ILE A 518 25.39 10.23 2.02
N LEU A 519 24.70 10.24 0.89
CA LEU A 519 23.84 11.36 0.48
C LEU A 519 22.43 11.11 1.04
N PHE A 520 22.07 11.83 2.09
CA PHE A 520 20.80 11.68 2.79
C PHE A 520 19.81 12.77 2.34
N ILE A 521 18.77 12.38 1.59
CA ILE A 521 17.75 13.31 1.12
C ILE A 521 16.56 13.24 2.07
N SER A 522 16.12 14.39 2.57
CA SER A 522 14.96 14.50 3.45
C SER A 522 14.27 15.84 3.31
N HIS A 523 12.99 15.88 3.64
CA HIS A 523 12.26 17.12 3.88
C HIS A 523 12.19 17.50 5.37
N ASP A 524 12.57 16.58 6.27
CA ASP A 524 12.69 16.82 7.71
C ASP A 524 14.07 17.37 8.03
N ILE A 525 14.11 18.67 8.33
CA ILE A 525 15.32 19.45 8.59
C ILE A 525 15.87 19.16 9.97
N ALA A 526 15.00 18.91 10.96
CA ALA A 526 15.43 18.59 12.31
C ALA A 526 16.20 17.27 12.32
N LEU A 527 15.71 16.28 11.57
CA LEU A 527 16.42 15.01 11.38
C LEU A 527 17.78 15.19 10.71
N VAL A 528 17.86 16.05 9.69
CA VAL A 528 19.09 16.29 8.94
C VAL A 528 20.12 17.04 9.79
N ALA A 529 19.68 18.02 10.57
CA ALA A 529 20.53 18.78 11.48
C ALA A 529 21.17 17.88 12.56
N ASP A 530 20.44 16.87 13.03
CA ASP A 530 20.92 15.93 14.06
C ASP A 530 21.83 14.82 13.50
N ALA A 531 21.62 14.41 12.24
CA ALA A 531 22.24 13.21 11.69
C ALA A 531 23.34 13.44 10.64
N CYS A 532 23.37 14.59 9.95
CA CYS A 532 24.34 14.84 8.88
C CYS A 532 25.57 15.61 9.42
N ASP A 533 26.70 15.52 8.72
CA ASP A 533 27.86 16.37 9.03
C ASP A 533 27.67 17.77 8.41
N ARG A 534 27.13 17.80 7.19
CA ARG A 534 26.90 19.00 6.37
C ARG A 534 25.56 18.92 5.65
N VAL A 535 24.99 20.08 5.34
CA VAL A 535 23.66 20.20 4.73
C VAL A 535 23.73 21.07 3.49
N LEU A 536 23.21 20.54 2.39
CA LEU A 536 22.95 21.23 1.14
C LEU A 536 21.47 21.59 1.08
N VAL A 537 21.17 22.88 1.04
CA VAL A 537 19.81 23.40 0.92
C VAL A 537 19.52 23.68 -0.54
N MET A 538 18.48 23.04 -1.08
CA MET A 538 18.10 23.09 -2.49
C MET A 538 16.76 23.79 -2.67
N TYR A 539 16.73 24.80 -3.55
CA TYR A 539 15.52 25.52 -3.92
C TYR A 539 15.43 25.68 -5.43
N GLY A 540 14.28 25.35 -6.02
CA GLY A 540 14.03 25.54 -7.45
C GLY A 540 15.13 24.97 -8.36
N GLY A 541 15.68 23.79 -8.08
CA GLY A 541 16.68 23.18 -8.95
C GLY A 541 18.13 23.62 -8.72
N THR A 542 18.41 24.49 -7.74
CA THR A 542 19.77 24.96 -7.42
C THR A 542 20.10 24.77 -5.94
N ILE A 543 21.38 24.58 -5.61
CA ILE A 543 21.85 24.64 -4.22
C ILE A 543 21.95 26.12 -3.85
N VAL A 544 21.23 26.53 -2.80
CA VAL A 544 21.21 27.92 -2.33
C VAL A 544 22.12 28.14 -1.13
N GLU A 545 22.43 27.08 -0.39
CA GLU A 545 23.30 27.14 0.78
C GLU A 545 23.92 25.77 1.08
N ASN A 546 25.16 25.79 1.54
CA ASN A 546 25.93 24.64 1.97
C ASN A 546 26.61 24.99 3.30
N LEU A 547 26.29 24.29 4.38
CA LEU A 547 26.77 24.65 5.72
C LEU A 547 26.88 23.43 6.64
N PRO A 548 27.72 23.48 7.70
CA PRO A 548 27.76 22.43 8.71
C PRO A 548 26.37 22.21 9.33
N ALA A 549 25.99 20.95 9.54
CA ALA A 549 24.63 20.63 10.01
C ALA A 549 24.32 21.25 11.39
N HIS A 550 25.32 21.31 12.26
CA HIS A 550 25.21 21.92 13.60
C HIS A 550 24.99 23.43 13.57
N GLU A 551 25.36 24.11 12.47
CA GLU A 551 25.10 25.54 12.28
C GLU A 551 23.78 25.81 11.56
N LEU A 552 23.04 24.79 11.13
CA LEU A 552 21.82 24.99 10.33
C LEU A 552 20.79 25.87 11.06
N ALA A 553 20.67 25.72 12.38
CA ALA A 553 19.67 26.44 13.16
C ALA A 553 20.00 27.93 13.39
N THR A 554 21.27 28.26 13.57
CA THR A 554 21.73 29.59 14.02
C THR A 554 22.57 30.32 12.97
N GLY A 555 23.29 29.56 12.14
CA GLY A 555 24.20 30.01 11.11
C GLY A 555 23.54 30.32 9.78
N ALA A 556 22.32 29.83 9.50
CA ALA A 556 21.66 30.01 8.19
C ALA A 556 21.68 31.47 7.67
N ARG A 557 22.30 31.64 6.49
CA ARG A 557 22.58 32.92 5.83
C ARG A 557 21.63 33.21 4.67
N HIS A 558 21.19 32.19 3.94
CA HIS A 558 20.24 32.41 2.85
C HIS A 558 18.84 32.67 3.43
N PRO A 559 18.10 33.71 2.97
CA PRO A 559 16.74 34.00 3.45
C PRO A 559 15.80 32.80 3.40
N TYR A 560 15.82 32.02 2.30
CA TYR A 560 15.08 30.76 2.20
C TYR A 560 15.42 29.78 3.32
N THR A 561 16.70 29.48 3.56
CA THR A 561 17.11 28.54 4.61
C THR A 561 16.64 28.99 5.99
N ARG A 562 16.77 30.29 6.29
CA ARG A 562 16.33 30.85 7.57
C ARG A 562 14.82 30.72 7.76
N MET A 563 14.04 31.03 6.72
CA MET A 563 12.58 30.86 6.77
C MET A 563 12.18 29.38 6.83
N LEU A 564 12.94 28.51 6.18
CA LEU A 564 12.71 27.08 6.18
C LEU A 564 12.94 26.48 7.57
N VAL A 565 14.00 26.88 8.27
CA VAL A 565 14.26 26.50 9.66
C VAL A 565 13.20 27.09 10.60
N ALA A 566 12.85 28.37 10.44
CA ALA A 566 11.81 29.01 11.25
C ALA A 566 10.42 28.36 11.13
N SER A 567 10.17 27.63 10.02
CA SER A 567 8.91 26.92 9.80
C SER A 567 8.82 25.57 10.54
N VAL A 568 9.90 25.14 11.21
CA VAL A 568 9.91 23.90 12.00
C VAL A 568 9.62 24.23 13.47
N PRO A 569 8.46 23.84 14.01
CA PRO A 569 8.15 24.10 15.42
C PRO A 569 8.99 23.23 16.35
N ASP A 570 9.35 23.79 17.50
CA ASP A 570 9.97 23.11 18.63
C ASP A 570 9.08 23.16 19.90
N LEU A 571 9.58 22.64 21.02
CA LEU A 571 8.84 22.65 22.28
C LEU A 571 8.69 24.04 22.92
N ALA A 572 9.53 25.01 22.50
CA ALA A 572 9.49 26.39 22.96
C ALA A 572 8.59 27.26 22.07
N THR A 573 8.15 26.75 20.92
CA THR A 573 7.31 27.45 19.96
C THR A 573 5.95 27.73 20.60
N ASP A 574 5.59 29.02 20.61
CA ASP A 574 4.33 29.49 21.17
C ASP A 574 3.14 28.88 20.41
N ARG A 575 2.25 28.23 21.15
CA ARG A 575 1.09 27.52 20.60
C ARG A 575 -0.06 28.46 20.28
N ASP A 576 -0.06 29.67 20.83
CA ASP A 576 -1.11 30.66 20.65
C ASP A 576 -0.87 31.54 19.40
N HIS A 577 0.30 31.41 18.76
CA HIS A 577 0.64 32.11 17.53
C HIS A 577 0.66 31.16 16.32
N PRO A 578 0.24 31.63 15.12
CA PRO A 578 0.38 30.86 13.89
C PRO A 578 1.85 30.49 13.62
N LEU A 579 2.07 29.26 13.16
CA LEU A 579 3.40 28.82 12.73
C LEU A 579 3.92 29.70 11.59
N HIS A 580 5.22 29.97 11.61
CA HIS A 580 5.87 30.67 10.52
C HIS A 580 5.69 29.86 9.21
N THR A 581 5.31 30.54 8.14
CA THR A 581 5.17 29.92 6.81
C THR A 581 5.91 30.74 5.77
N ILE A 582 6.42 30.08 4.73
CA ILE A 582 7.06 30.76 3.61
C ILE A 582 5.98 31.17 2.61
N GLU A 583 5.62 32.44 2.61
CA GLU A 583 4.58 32.99 1.73
C GLU A 583 4.87 32.75 0.23
N GLY A 584 3.82 32.83 -0.59
CA GLY A 584 3.88 32.62 -2.03
C GLY A 584 3.88 31.15 -2.46
N ARG A 585 4.16 30.91 -3.75
CA ARG A 585 4.21 29.57 -4.35
C ARG A 585 5.62 29.28 -4.84
N PRO A 586 6.09 28.01 -4.80
CA PRO A 586 7.33 27.63 -5.44
C PRO A 586 7.33 28.00 -6.93
N PRO A 587 8.52 28.27 -7.52
CA PRO A 587 8.61 28.62 -8.93
C PRO A 587 8.07 27.48 -9.81
N ASP A 588 7.41 27.85 -10.90
CA ASP A 588 6.96 26.89 -11.90
C ASP A 588 8.17 26.18 -12.52
N PRO A 589 8.26 24.84 -12.47
CA PRO A 589 9.34 24.08 -13.12
C PRO A 589 9.44 24.32 -14.63
N CYS A 590 8.34 24.70 -15.30
CA CYS A 590 8.31 25.07 -16.71
C CYS A 590 8.88 26.47 -16.97
N GLY A 591 8.89 27.34 -15.96
CA GLY A 591 9.34 28.73 -16.07
C GLY A 591 10.87 28.86 -15.96
N THR A 592 11.50 29.42 -16.99
CA THR A 592 12.89 29.89 -16.92
C THR A 592 12.92 31.37 -16.58
N ALA A 593 12.71 31.72 -15.31
CA ALA A 593 12.97 33.09 -14.87
C ALA A 593 14.49 33.34 -14.83
N PRO A 594 15.00 34.42 -15.42
CA PRO A 594 16.37 34.87 -15.15
C PRO A 594 16.47 35.28 -13.67
N GLY A 595 17.66 35.14 -13.06
CA GLY A 595 17.86 35.60 -11.68
C GLY A 595 17.84 34.53 -10.59
N CYS A 596 17.75 34.99 -9.34
CA CYS A 596 17.64 34.14 -8.15
C CYS A 596 16.29 33.40 -8.14
N PRO A 597 16.28 32.06 -8.04
CA PRO A 597 15.03 31.29 -7.99
C PRO A 597 14.07 31.69 -6.88
N PHE A 598 14.59 32.20 -5.75
CA PHE A 598 13.80 32.60 -4.58
C PHE A 598 13.37 34.09 -4.60
N HIS A 599 13.73 34.86 -5.63
CA HIS A 599 13.48 36.30 -5.73
C HIS A 599 12.04 36.70 -5.35
N ASP A 600 11.03 36.02 -5.90
CA ASP A 600 9.62 36.39 -5.76
C ASP A 600 9.07 36.19 -4.35
N ARG A 601 9.74 35.36 -3.53
CA ARG A 601 9.35 35.04 -2.15
C ARG A 601 10.32 35.64 -1.13
N CYS A 602 11.40 36.28 -1.58
CA CYS A 602 12.45 36.79 -0.70
C CYS A 602 12.06 38.17 -0.14
N PRO A 603 12.01 38.34 1.20
CA PRO A 603 11.80 39.65 1.82
C PRO A 603 13.03 40.56 1.72
N HIS A 604 14.20 39.99 1.41
CA HIS A 604 15.49 40.70 1.29
C HIS A 604 15.97 40.80 -0.17
N ARG A 605 15.03 40.77 -1.14
CA ARG A 605 15.38 40.86 -2.56
C ARG A 605 15.96 42.25 -2.91
N VAL A 606 16.95 42.24 -3.80
CA VAL A 606 17.53 43.44 -4.43
C VAL A 606 17.34 43.36 -5.94
N ASP A 607 17.44 44.47 -6.67
CA ASP A 607 17.18 44.52 -8.11
C ASP A 607 18.00 43.49 -8.91
N ARG A 608 19.25 43.25 -8.49
CA ARG A 608 20.15 42.26 -9.11
C ARG A 608 19.57 40.84 -9.08
N CYS A 609 18.80 40.48 -8.05
CA CYS A 609 18.18 39.17 -7.91
C CYS A 609 17.20 38.83 -9.04
N ALA A 610 16.58 39.82 -9.70
CA ALA A 610 15.61 39.59 -10.77
C ALA A 610 16.28 39.27 -12.12
N VAL A 611 17.56 39.57 -12.27
CA VAL A 611 18.27 39.54 -13.57
C VAL A 611 19.42 38.54 -13.57
N GLU A 612 20.10 38.36 -12.44
CA GLU A 612 21.30 37.52 -12.33
C GLU A 612 21.18 36.52 -11.18
N SER A 613 21.41 35.24 -11.47
CA SER A 613 21.41 34.18 -10.46
C SER A 613 22.69 34.27 -9.63
N PRO A 614 22.61 34.33 -8.29
CA PRO A 614 23.80 34.28 -7.45
C PRO A 614 24.50 32.94 -7.59
N VAL A 615 25.83 32.96 -7.64
CA VAL A 615 26.67 31.76 -7.66
C VAL A 615 26.92 31.32 -6.22
N LEU A 616 27.01 30.01 -5.98
CA LEU A 616 27.40 29.47 -4.68
C LEU A 616 28.84 29.90 -4.37
N SER A 617 29.01 30.75 -3.36
CA SER A 617 30.31 31.30 -2.98
C SER A 617 30.58 31.12 -1.49
N ALA A 618 31.83 30.83 -1.13
CA ALA A 618 32.27 30.69 0.24
C ALA A 618 32.09 32.01 1.02
N LEU A 619 31.40 31.93 2.16
CA LEU A 619 31.42 32.94 3.21
C LEU A 619 32.59 32.71 4.16
N ASP A 620 32.87 31.44 4.44
CA ASP A 620 34.00 30.93 5.21
C ASP A 620 34.37 29.52 4.67
N PRO A 621 35.40 28.83 5.21
CA PRO A 621 35.88 27.57 4.64
C PRO A 621 34.85 26.42 4.61
N GLU A 622 33.81 26.42 5.45
CA GLU A 622 32.82 25.35 5.54
C GLU A 622 31.40 25.80 5.17
N HIS A 623 31.19 27.10 4.98
CA HIS A 623 29.90 27.71 4.64
C HIS A 623 29.93 28.41 3.29
N GLU A 624 29.10 27.95 2.36
CA GLU A 624 28.86 28.60 1.07
C GLU A 624 27.39 29.03 0.92
N VAL A 625 27.16 30.17 0.28
CA VAL A 625 25.81 30.70 0.03
C VAL A 625 25.71 31.24 -1.39
N ALA A 626 24.56 31.01 -2.02
CA ALA A 626 24.19 31.63 -3.29
C ALA A 626 23.18 32.76 -3.03
N CYS A 627 23.66 33.90 -2.51
CA CYS A 627 22.81 35.06 -2.22
C CYS A 627 23.56 36.38 -2.46
N TRP A 628 22.90 37.36 -3.08
CA TRP A 628 23.45 38.71 -3.23
C TRP A 628 23.46 39.52 -1.92
N GLN A 629 22.56 39.18 -0.98
CA GLN A 629 22.44 39.83 0.31
C GLN A 629 22.31 38.76 1.43
N PRO A 630 23.41 38.05 1.79
CA PRO A 630 23.38 37.08 2.88
C PRO A 630 22.99 37.73 4.21
N LEU A 631 22.19 37.03 5.02
CA LEU A 631 21.77 37.51 6.34
C LEU A 631 22.90 37.36 7.36
N ALA A 632 22.91 38.20 8.40
CA ALA A 632 23.77 37.99 9.55
C ALA A 632 23.35 36.73 10.34
N PRO A 633 24.28 36.04 11.05
CA PRO A 633 23.92 34.94 11.94
C PRO A 633 22.81 35.34 12.91
N ALA A 634 21.92 34.41 13.24
CA ALA A 634 20.90 34.65 14.25
C ALA A 634 21.58 34.83 15.61
N GLN A 635 21.43 36.01 16.23
CA GLN A 635 21.85 36.21 17.61
C GLN A 635 20.85 35.51 18.53
N PHE A 636 21.33 34.59 19.36
CA PHE A 636 20.52 33.96 20.40
C PHE A 636 20.21 35.03 21.45
N HIS A 637 19.00 35.60 21.46
CA HIS A 637 18.52 36.38 22.61
C HIS A 637 18.10 35.40 23.73
N GLY A 638 19.10 34.85 24.40
CA GLY A 638 18.96 34.26 25.72
C GLY A 638 18.92 35.35 26.80
N GLN A 639 17.95 36.27 26.71
CA GLN A 639 17.57 37.24 27.75
C GLN A 639 16.37 38.02 27.22
N ARG A 640 15.17 37.74 27.75
CA ARG A 640 14.09 38.74 27.75
C ARG A 640 14.52 39.80 28.76
N GLU A 641 15.18 40.84 28.28
CA GLU A 641 15.26 42.09 29.02
C GLU A 641 13.84 42.67 29.09
N THR A 642 13.50 43.06 30.31
CA THR A 642 12.37 43.88 30.68
C THR A 642 12.36 45.19 29.91
N GLU A 643 11.53 45.30 28.87
CA GLU A 643 11.05 46.57 28.34
C GLU A 643 9.52 46.56 28.35
N GLU A 644 8.98 46.61 29.57
CA GLU A 644 7.60 47.06 29.86
C GLU A 644 7.64 48.13 30.98
N ALA A 645 8.72 48.88 31.06
CA ALA A 645 8.81 50.11 31.84
C ALA A 645 9.07 51.27 30.87
N GLU A 646 8.10 52.18 30.78
CA GLU A 646 8.08 53.44 30.01
C GLU A 646 7.73 53.35 28.51
N GLN A 647 6.45 53.10 28.21
CA GLN A 647 5.62 54.02 27.41
C GLN A 647 4.13 53.73 27.53
#